data_AF-A0A6J1PBL9-F1
#
_entry.id   AF-A0A6J1PBL9-F1
#
_cell.length_a   1.000
_cell.length_b   1.000
_cell.length_c   1.000
_cell.angle_alpha   90.00
_cell.angle_beta   90.00
_cell.angle_gamma   90.00
#
_symmetry.space_group_name_H-M   'P 1'
#
loop_
_entity.id
_entity.type
_entity.pdbx_description
1 polymer ?
#
loop_
_entity_poly.entity_id
_entity_poly.type
_entity_poly.pdbx_seq_one_letter_code
_entity_poly.pdbx_strand_id
1 'polypeptide(L)'
;MDMRAEKIAKARQKLKDHQAMKVVDVQKEQCSKKSFVPFQETQNNSNSLITDTVIDSNQHNLQLTEKIDVVASNGNNNIEKKSDVNITEILISTKTNLEVQIKNLTEKLIDIENLHNLESTNHNITKQKVLSLEQELGVLSNKYDLALQDISIKNETLSALQNDFTKIRDENNNLVEQLEFTKSMLSTKEYENTELHNKLSYCLNQIDVLQLQIQQLTNSTTAPTDQSSKTAGPSEALVKKISNLEKTIESLQKERDQINCHYEHYVNDLNKQYSSEVKRNENLAQEIQNLYSRENSLIEQISDMEIRMQNYIIMKNEKIQKQESQVELQNKLQASEEQLVEVNAKYEELQKQYMDSLEKIKELSQVKETECNHDNISINKLNADITSDKIAAQRATEQNRKLKSDVEDLEQVIVKLGNDKLELTEMWTHEKQLNKGIALKLAEAEENLKNSLKQLKAKDEEMIRLLNEIRDLERKYESMIDKDSQSIQEEDIEKTCEHDNHECHNHHNHTTSDQGEIPAVISDLTPLVELNQPINEFNINSHNIMPKQDAMSKLQERFLNIMDQVANLSDEKHRLEHIILQLQTETDTICEYVALYQQQRSLLKKREEERSNQLKIYQTECNKLKQHLEELRNLLLKFAGDQEMESFFKEDQRHNDLMRVKELLEELQNCSLINPKFKHLDLNIFYPCSCCSGQVIDI
;
A
#
# COMPACT_ATOMS: atom_id res chain seq x y z
N MET A 1 21.81 -30.92 27.47
CA MET A 1 20.69 -30.19 26.81
C MET A 1 19.83 -31.12 25.94
N ASP A 2 19.87 -32.42 26.23
CA ASP A 2 19.83 -33.44 25.20
C ASP A 2 18.38 -33.80 24.83
N MET A 3 17.47 -33.68 25.80
CA MET A 3 16.02 -33.71 25.60
C MET A 3 15.51 -32.71 24.54
N ARG A 4 16.21 -31.58 24.31
CA ARG A 4 15.86 -30.63 23.23
C ARG A 4 16.43 -31.10 21.88
N ALA A 5 17.67 -31.58 21.88
CA ALA A 5 18.30 -32.15 20.68
C ALA A 5 17.57 -33.40 20.18
N GLU A 6 17.15 -34.30 21.08
CA GLU A 6 16.42 -35.52 20.77
C GLU A 6 15.02 -35.24 20.22
N LYS A 7 14.31 -34.22 20.76
CA LYS A 7 13.04 -33.75 20.19
C LYS A 7 13.22 -33.18 18.78
N ILE A 8 14.29 -32.41 18.53
CA ILE A 8 14.63 -31.89 17.20
C ILE A 8 15.03 -33.03 16.25
N ALA A 9 15.76 -34.04 16.72
CA ALA A 9 16.12 -35.23 15.95
C ALA A 9 14.86 -36.03 15.57
N LYS A 10 13.96 -36.29 16.52
CA LYS A 10 12.68 -36.98 16.27
C LYS A 10 11.75 -36.18 15.34
N ALA A 11 11.78 -34.85 15.38
CA ALA A 11 11.07 -34.00 14.43
C ALA A 11 11.68 -34.10 13.01
N ARG A 12 13.01 -34.03 12.89
CA ARG A 12 13.73 -34.20 11.59
C ARG A 12 13.56 -35.60 11.01
N GLN A 13 13.54 -36.63 11.85
CA GLN A 13 13.24 -38.01 11.47
C GLN A 13 11.85 -38.09 10.84
N LYS A 14 10.81 -37.66 11.56
CA LYS A 14 9.42 -37.64 11.03
C LYS A 14 9.27 -36.84 9.74
N LEU A 15 9.97 -35.70 9.60
CA LEU A 15 9.99 -34.93 8.35
C LEU A 15 10.61 -35.72 7.19
N LYS A 16 11.72 -36.41 7.43
CA LYS A 16 12.40 -37.25 6.43
C LYS A 16 11.55 -38.47 6.06
N ASP A 17 10.92 -39.12 7.03
CA ASP A 17 10.04 -40.27 6.81
C ASP A 17 8.79 -39.85 6.00
N HIS A 18 8.20 -38.69 6.31
CA HIS A 18 7.05 -38.14 5.58
C HIS A 18 7.41 -37.68 4.16
N GLN A 19 8.65 -37.20 3.94
CA GLN A 19 9.18 -36.94 2.59
C GLN A 19 9.44 -38.25 1.82
N ALA A 20 9.98 -39.28 2.46
CA ALA A 20 10.23 -40.57 1.84
C ALA A 20 8.92 -41.25 1.36
N MET A 21 7.87 -41.25 2.20
CA MET A 21 6.54 -41.74 1.78
C MET A 21 6.01 -40.99 0.56
N LYS A 22 6.17 -39.66 0.53
CA LYS A 22 5.72 -38.83 -0.60
C LYS A 22 6.51 -39.06 -1.91
N VAL A 23 7.70 -39.66 -1.85
CA VAL A 23 8.45 -40.13 -3.02
C VAL A 23 8.03 -41.54 -3.45
N VAL A 24 7.67 -42.41 -2.51
CA VAL A 24 7.24 -43.80 -2.80
C VAL A 24 5.93 -43.84 -3.58
N ASP A 25 4.96 -42.98 -3.26
CA ASP A 25 3.69 -42.96 -4.00
C ASP A 25 3.87 -42.43 -5.45
N VAL A 26 4.72 -41.42 -5.66
CA VAL A 26 5.04 -40.89 -7.00
C VAL A 26 5.77 -41.92 -7.89
N GLN A 27 6.45 -42.91 -7.30
CA GLN A 27 7.16 -43.95 -8.05
C GLN A 27 6.30 -45.19 -8.39
N LYS A 28 5.06 -45.29 -7.89
CA LYS A 28 4.20 -46.46 -8.17
C LYS A 28 3.51 -46.45 -9.54
N GLU A 29 3.28 -45.29 -10.14
CA GLU A 29 2.57 -45.21 -11.43
C GLU A 29 3.50 -45.41 -12.65
N GLN A 30 4.83 -45.36 -12.48
CA GLN A 30 5.80 -45.45 -13.58
C GLN A 30 6.56 -46.79 -13.66
N CYS A 31 5.89 -47.92 -13.43
CA CYS A 31 6.49 -49.23 -13.70
C CYS A 31 5.50 -50.30 -14.18
N SER A 32 4.94 -50.15 -15.39
CA SER A 32 4.45 -51.32 -16.13
C SER A 32 4.72 -51.23 -17.65
N LYS A 33 5.27 -52.32 -18.19
CA LYS A 33 5.41 -52.66 -19.62
C LYS A 33 6.28 -51.75 -20.51
N LYS A 34 7.55 -52.14 -20.69
CA LYS A 34 8.32 -51.93 -21.93
C LYS A 34 8.32 -53.22 -22.77
N SER A 35 8.13 -53.12 -24.08
CA SER A 35 8.52 -54.16 -25.05
C SER A 35 8.67 -53.57 -26.46
N PHE A 36 9.90 -53.60 -27.00
CA PHE A 36 10.35 -53.64 -28.41
C PHE A 36 9.54 -52.88 -29.51
N VAL A 37 10.06 -51.86 -30.23
CA VAL A 37 11.19 -51.83 -31.23
C VAL A 37 10.79 -52.44 -32.60
N PRO A 38 11.03 -51.79 -33.78
CA PRO A 38 11.32 -50.38 -34.12
C PRO A 38 10.50 -49.86 -35.35
N PHE A 39 11.02 -48.84 -36.08
CA PHE A 39 10.58 -48.31 -37.39
C PHE A 39 9.25 -47.48 -37.38
N GLN A 40 9.04 -46.46 -38.22
CA GLN A 40 9.90 -45.81 -39.25
C GLN A 40 9.56 -44.30 -39.34
N GLU A 41 10.47 -43.46 -39.83
CA GLU A 41 10.23 -42.02 -40.03
C GLU A 41 9.44 -41.72 -41.32
N THR A 42 8.48 -40.79 -41.24
CA THR A 42 8.06 -39.94 -42.37
C THR A 42 7.86 -38.52 -41.88
N GLN A 43 8.56 -37.57 -42.50
CA GLN A 43 8.44 -36.14 -42.22
C GLN A 43 7.19 -35.56 -42.89
N ASN A 44 6.64 -34.49 -42.32
CA ASN A 44 5.86 -33.50 -43.06
C ASN A 44 6.01 -32.13 -42.38
N ASN A 45 6.91 -31.30 -42.91
CA ASN A 45 7.04 -29.90 -42.52
C ASN A 45 6.04 -29.05 -43.32
N SER A 46 5.17 -28.31 -42.63
CA SER A 46 4.27 -27.31 -43.24
C SER A 46 4.65 -25.90 -42.76
N ASN A 47 5.80 -25.39 -43.22
CA ASN A 47 6.16 -23.98 -43.05
C ASN A 47 5.54 -23.16 -44.18
N SER A 48 4.47 -22.41 -43.88
CA SER A 48 3.95 -21.38 -44.77
C SER A 48 4.87 -20.16 -44.75
N LEU A 49 5.67 -19.96 -45.80
CA LEU A 49 6.46 -18.74 -45.94
C LEU A 49 5.57 -17.59 -46.43
N ILE A 50 5.64 -16.45 -45.74
CA ILE A 50 5.05 -15.19 -46.21
C ILE A 50 6.03 -14.55 -47.19
N THR A 51 5.55 -14.12 -48.35
CA THR A 51 6.28 -13.24 -49.27
C THR A 51 5.34 -12.16 -49.78
N ASP A 52 5.66 -10.90 -49.49
CA ASP A 52 4.90 -9.75 -49.96
C ASP A 52 4.95 -9.60 -51.49
N THR A 53 3.83 -9.19 -52.09
CA THR A 53 3.81 -8.62 -53.44
C THR A 53 3.24 -7.21 -53.40
N VAL A 54 4.12 -6.25 -53.65
CA VAL A 54 3.78 -4.82 -53.75
C VAL A 54 2.76 -4.61 -54.87
N ILE A 55 1.71 -3.83 -54.60
CA ILE A 55 0.79 -3.33 -55.63
C ILE A 55 1.50 -2.19 -56.35
N ASP A 56 1.80 -2.38 -57.63
CA ASP A 56 2.23 -1.28 -58.50
C ASP A 56 1.29 -1.18 -59.72
N SER A 57 0.85 0.04 -60.03
CA SER A 57 -0.24 0.30 -60.96
C SER A 57 0.26 0.90 -62.25
N ASN A 58 0.21 0.13 -63.35
CA ASN A 58 0.48 0.66 -64.68
C ASN A 58 -0.66 0.40 -65.66
N GLN A 59 -1.22 1.49 -66.17
CA GLN A 59 -2.13 1.48 -67.30
C GLN A 59 -1.33 1.28 -68.59
N HIS A 60 -1.80 0.44 -69.50
CA HIS A 60 -1.44 0.60 -70.91
C HIS A 60 -2.59 0.23 -71.84
N ASN A 61 -2.95 1.18 -72.71
CA ASN A 61 -3.79 0.93 -73.88
C ASN A 61 -3.06 0.01 -74.86
N LEU A 62 -3.79 -0.86 -75.55
CA LEU A 62 -3.51 -1.24 -76.93
C LEU A 62 -4.78 -1.72 -77.64
N GLN A 63 -4.89 -1.42 -78.94
CA GLN A 63 -6.15 -1.42 -79.65
C GLN A 63 -6.71 -2.81 -79.99
N LEU A 64 -8.05 -2.89 -80.04
CA LEU A 64 -8.75 -3.79 -80.95
C LEU A 64 -8.38 -3.44 -82.40
N THR A 65 -7.69 -4.34 -83.09
CA THR A 65 -7.60 -4.37 -84.56
C THR A 65 -7.82 -5.80 -85.06
N GLU A 66 -8.42 -5.90 -86.23
CA GLU A 66 -8.93 -7.15 -86.80
C GLU A 66 -7.81 -8.11 -87.23
N LYS A 67 -8.13 -9.41 -87.24
CA LYS A 67 -7.79 -10.28 -88.38
C LYS A 67 -8.68 -11.51 -88.47
N ILE A 68 -9.53 -11.53 -89.49
CA ILE A 68 -10.21 -12.73 -89.98
C ILE A 68 -9.39 -13.23 -91.16
N ASP A 69 -8.49 -14.18 -90.94
CA ASP A 69 -7.71 -14.80 -92.01
C ASP A 69 -8.50 -15.96 -92.64
N VAL A 70 -8.97 -15.73 -93.88
CA VAL A 70 -9.71 -16.71 -94.68
C VAL A 70 -8.74 -17.69 -95.32
N VAL A 71 -8.72 -18.93 -94.84
CA VAL A 71 -7.97 -20.03 -95.50
C VAL A 71 -8.72 -20.44 -96.77
N ALA A 72 -8.14 -20.11 -97.93
CA ALA A 72 -8.78 -20.28 -99.23
C ALA A 72 -8.74 -21.72 -99.75
N SER A 73 -9.90 -22.23 -100.18
CA SER A 73 -10.01 -23.48 -100.94
C SER A 73 -9.52 -23.30 -102.38
N ASN A 74 -8.20 -23.45 -102.60
CA ASN A 74 -7.62 -23.51 -103.95
C ASN A 74 -7.95 -24.85 -104.64
N GLY A 75 -9.08 -24.90 -105.33
CA GLY A 75 -9.36 -25.94 -106.30
C GLY A 75 -8.55 -25.73 -107.58
N ASN A 76 -7.70 -26.71 -107.94
CA ASN A 76 -6.92 -26.64 -109.17
C ASN A 76 -7.01 -27.98 -109.92
N ASN A 77 -7.81 -28.02 -110.98
CA ASN A 77 -7.94 -29.19 -111.84
C ASN A 77 -6.81 -29.20 -112.88
N ASN A 78 -6.09 -30.32 -113.01
CA ASN A 78 -5.79 -30.81 -114.35
C ASN A 78 -5.62 -32.33 -114.38
N ILE A 79 -5.80 -32.89 -115.58
CA ILE A 79 -6.09 -34.31 -115.80
C ILE A 79 -4.93 -34.96 -116.55
N GLU A 80 -4.47 -36.13 -116.11
CA GLU A 80 -4.19 -37.23 -117.05
C GLU A 80 -4.24 -38.61 -116.37
N LYS A 81 -4.48 -39.67 -117.16
CA LYS A 81 -4.78 -41.03 -116.68
C LYS A 81 -3.69 -42.02 -117.09
N LYS A 82 -3.33 -42.96 -116.20
CA LYS A 82 -3.19 -44.41 -116.53
C LYS A 82 -2.98 -45.31 -115.31
N SER A 83 -3.25 -46.60 -115.53
CA SER A 83 -2.88 -47.79 -114.72
C SER A 83 -3.21 -47.77 -113.22
N ASP A 84 -4.40 -48.28 -112.89
CA ASP A 84 -4.62 -49.36 -111.90
C ASP A 84 -3.93 -49.30 -110.52
N VAL A 85 -3.76 -48.11 -109.93
CA VAL A 85 -3.41 -47.97 -108.51
C VAL A 85 -4.68 -47.94 -107.65
N ASN A 86 -5.11 -49.15 -107.28
CA ASN A 86 -5.72 -49.48 -105.99
C ASN A 86 -6.66 -48.42 -105.35
N ILE A 87 -7.88 -48.28 -105.88
CA ILE A 87 -8.96 -47.47 -105.30
C ILE A 87 -9.20 -47.82 -103.82
N THR A 88 -9.02 -49.09 -103.46
CA THR A 88 -9.08 -49.59 -102.08
C THR A 88 -7.99 -49.03 -101.17
N GLU A 89 -6.76 -48.77 -101.64
CA GLU A 89 -5.73 -48.05 -100.86
C GLU A 89 -6.09 -46.58 -100.63
N ILE A 90 -6.72 -45.92 -101.61
CA ILE A 90 -7.21 -44.54 -101.44
C ILE A 90 -8.35 -44.50 -100.42
N LEU A 91 -9.27 -45.47 -100.44
CA LEU A 91 -10.31 -45.62 -99.41
C LEU A 91 -9.75 -46.01 -98.04
N ILE A 92 -8.72 -46.86 -97.97
CA ILE A 92 -8.05 -47.21 -96.72
C ILE A 92 -7.29 -46.02 -96.13
N SER A 93 -6.53 -45.28 -96.94
CA SER A 93 -5.75 -44.12 -96.48
C SER A 93 -6.63 -42.93 -96.09
N THR A 94 -7.74 -42.68 -96.80
CA THR A 94 -8.73 -41.69 -96.36
C THR A 94 -9.47 -42.15 -95.10
N LYS A 95 -9.80 -43.44 -94.97
CA LYS A 95 -10.37 -44.01 -93.73
C LYS A 95 -9.40 -43.88 -92.55
N THR A 96 -8.12 -44.26 -92.68
CA THR A 96 -7.16 -44.16 -91.58
C THR A 96 -6.83 -42.72 -91.22
N ASN A 97 -6.81 -41.80 -92.20
CA ASN A 97 -6.71 -40.36 -91.93
C ASN A 97 -7.92 -39.85 -91.14
N LEU A 98 -9.15 -40.24 -91.51
CA LEU A 98 -10.36 -39.92 -90.73
C LEU A 98 -10.35 -40.58 -89.33
N GLU A 99 -9.86 -41.81 -89.18
CA GLU A 99 -9.69 -42.46 -87.87
C GLU A 99 -8.65 -41.75 -87.00
N VAL A 100 -7.57 -41.22 -87.57
CA VAL A 100 -6.59 -40.38 -86.87
C VAL A 100 -7.18 -39.01 -86.51
N GLN A 101 -7.95 -38.38 -87.40
CA GLN A 101 -8.65 -37.13 -87.08
C GLN A 101 -9.68 -37.32 -85.97
N ILE A 102 -10.45 -38.41 -86.00
CA ILE A 102 -11.38 -38.78 -84.93
C ILE A 102 -10.63 -39.00 -83.62
N LYS A 103 -9.50 -39.72 -83.62
CA LYS A 103 -8.66 -39.90 -82.42
C LYS A 103 -8.17 -38.57 -81.86
N ASN A 104 -7.57 -37.71 -82.70
CA ASN A 104 -7.09 -36.38 -82.28
C ASN A 104 -8.22 -35.47 -81.79
N LEU A 105 -9.47 -35.65 -82.27
CA LEU A 105 -10.64 -34.93 -81.77
C LEU A 105 -11.14 -35.51 -80.44
N THR A 106 -11.14 -36.84 -80.25
CA THR A 106 -11.48 -37.46 -78.95
C THR A 106 -10.45 -37.15 -77.88
N GLU A 107 -9.16 -37.10 -78.21
CA GLU A 107 -8.07 -36.74 -77.30
C GLU A 107 -8.22 -35.28 -76.84
N LYS A 108 -8.47 -34.35 -77.77
CA LYS A 108 -8.78 -32.94 -77.44
C LYS A 108 -10.07 -32.77 -76.63
N LEU A 109 -11.09 -33.61 -76.85
CA LEU A 109 -12.30 -33.59 -76.03
C LEU A 109 -12.00 -34.05 -74.59
N ILE A 110 -11.20 -35.10 -74.42
CA ILE A 110 -10.74 -35.57 -73.10
C ILE A 110 -9.89 -34.50 -72.41
N ASP A 111 -8.98 -33.81 -73.11
CA ASP A 111 -8.20 -32.70 -72.55
C ASP A 111 -9.09 -31.53 -72.09
N ILE A 112 -10.09 -31.15 -72.89
CA ILE A 112 -11.05 -30.09 -72.53
C ILE A 112 -11.93 -30.52 -71.34
N GLU A 113 -12.35 -31.79 -71.28
CA GLU A 113 -13.13 -32.34 -70.17
C GLU A 113 -12.31 -32.41 -68.87
N ASN A 114 -11.03 -32.78 -68.96
CA ASN A 114 -10.08 -32.74 -67.85
C ASN A 114 -9.84 -31.30 -67.34
N LEU A 115 -9.64 -30.33 -68.23
CA LEU A 115 -9.49 -28.91 -67.89
C LEU A 115 -10.77 -28.34 -67.26
N HIS A 116 -11.94 -28.68 -67.79
CA HIS A 116 -13.23 -28.30 -67.21
C HIS A 116 -13.44 -28.90 -65.80
N ASN A 117 -13.04 -30.15 -65.59
CA ASN A 117 -13.11 -30.79 -64.27
C ASN A 117 -12.12 -30.16 -63.28
N LEU A 118 -10.92 -29.77 -63.73
CA LEU A 118 -9.96 -29.02 -62.91
C LEU A 118 -10.51 -27.65 -62.51
N GLU A 119 -11.07 -26.88 -63.45
CA GLU A 119 -11.70 -25.59 -63.15
C GLU A 119 -12.94 -25.74 -62.25
N SER A 120 -13.72 -26.79 -62.42
CA SER A 120 -14.85 -27.11 -61.53
C SER A 120 -14.36 -27.40 -60.09
N THR A 121 -13.26 -28.13 -59.90
CA THR A 121 -12.69 -28.34 -58.56
C THR A 121 -12.08 -27.06 -57.99
N ASN A 122 -11.37 -26.25 -58.78
CA ASN A 122 -10.87 -24.93 -58.40
C ASN A 122 -12.01 -23.98 -57.97
N HIS A 123 -13.12 -23.95 -58.71
CA HIS A 123 -14.29 -23.14 -58.39
C HIS A 123 -14.96 -23.59 -57.08
N ASN A 124 -15.07 -24.89 -56.84
CA ASN A 124 -15.60 -25.40 -55.56
C ASN A 124 -14.67 -25.08 -54.38
N ILE A 125 -13.35 -25.16 -54.56
CA ILE A 125 -12.35 -24.79 -53.53
C ILE A 125 -12.39 -23.29 -53.22
N THR A 126 -12.45 -22.43 -54.24
CA THR A 126 -12.56 -20.98 -54.04
C THR A 126 -13.90 -20.59 -53.39
N LYS A 127 -15.01 -21.21 -53.80
CA LYS A 127 -16.32 -21.04 -53.16
C LYS A 127 -16.33 -21.45 -51.68
N GLN A 128 -15.66 -22.55 -51.32
CA GLN A 128 -15.49 -22.95 -49.91
C GLN A 128 -14.68 -21.91 -49.11
N LYS A 129 -13.60 -21.36 -49.69
CA LYS A 129 -12.80 -20.29 -49.07
C LYS A 129 -13.58 -18.98 -48.89
N VAL A 130 -14.44 -18.62 -49.85
CA VAL A 130 -15.34 -17.47 -49.71
C VAL A 130 -16.32 -17.69 -48.56
N LEU A 131 -16.96 -18.86 -48.48
CA LEU A 131 -17.90 -19.18 -47.39
C LEU A 131 -17.22 -19.18 -46.00
N SER A 132 -15.96 -19.62 -45.86
CA SER A 132 -15.24 -19.50 -44.58
C SER A 132 -14.90 -18.05 -44.24
N LEU A 133 -14.49 -17.24 -45.22
CA LEU A 133 -14.20 -15.81 -45.00
C LEU A 133 -15.48 -15.01 -44.66
N GLU A 134 -16.62 -15.33 -45.27
CA GLU A 134 -17.93 -14.75 -44.93
C GLU A 134 -18.34 -15.11 -43.48
N GLN A 135 -18.08 -16.34 -43.04
CA GLN A 135 -18.30 -16.76 -41.65
C GLN A 135 -17.35 -16.06 -40.67
N GLU A 136 -16.06 -15.93 -41.01
CA GLU A 136 -15.08 -15.19 -40.19
C GLU A 136 -15.44 -13.71 -40.07
N LEU A 137 -15.86 -13.06 -41.15
CA LEU A 137 -16.36 -11.68 -41.15
C LEU A 137 -17.63 -11.53 -40.30
N GLY A 138 -18.57 -12.48 -40.37
CA GLY A 138 -19.76 -12.49 -39.51
C GLY A 138 -19.42 -12.65 -38.03
N VAL A 139 -18.48 -13.54 -37.69
CA VAL A 139 -17.95 -13.69 -36.32
C VAL A 139 -17.21 -12.44 -35.85
N LEU A 140 -16.48 -11.76 -36.75
CA LEU A 140 -15.78 -10.52 -36.42
C LEU A 140 -16.74 -9.35 -36.19
N SER A 141 -17.82 -9.23 -36.99
CA SER A 141 -18.90 -8.25 -36.75
C SER A 141 -19.54 -8.46 -35.38
N ASN A 142 -19.98 -9.69 -35.08
CA ASN A 142 -20.59 -10.01 -33.79
C ASN A 142 -19.66 -9.69 -32.59
N LYS A 143 -18.34 -9.89 -32.73
CA LYS A 143 -17.35 -9.49 -31.72
C LYS A 143 -17.22 -7.97 -31.57
N TYR A 144 -17.30 -7.22 -32.68
CA TYR A 144 -17.28 -5.76 -32.68
C TYR A 144 -18.55 -5.18 -32.06
N ASP A 145 -19.72 -5.71 -32.38
CA ASP A 145 -21.01 -5.30 -31.82
C ASP A 145 -21.08 -5.56 -30.30
N LEU A 146 -20.60 -6.73 -29.84
CA LEU A 146 -20.43 -7.02 -28.42
C LEU A 146 -19.44 -6.04 -27.75
N ALA A 147 -18.32 -5.69 -28.39
CA ALA A 147 -17.37 -4.73 -27.85
C ALA A 147 -17.96 -3.31 -27.74
N LEU A 148 -18.81 -2.89 -28.69
CA LEU A 148 -19.55 -1.63 -28.61
C LEU A 148 -20.55 -1.63 -27.44
N GLN A 149 -21.27 -2.74 -27.22
CA GLN A 149 -22.17 -2.89 -26.08
C GLN A 149 -21.41 -2.81 -24.74
N ASP A 150 -20.27 -3.50 -24.65
CA ASP A 150 -19.36 -3.46 -23.50
C ASP A 150 -18.83 -2.03 -23.22
N ILE A 151 -18.58 -1.24 -24.25
CA ILE A 151 -18.18 0.16 -24.16
C ILE A 151 -19.35 1.04 -23.69
N SER A 152 -20.59 0.80 -24.13
CA SER A 152 -21.77 1.52 -23.63
C SER A 152 -21.95 1.32 -22.13
N ILE A 153 -21.89 0.07 -21.65
CA ILE A 153 -22.03 -0.28 -20.23
C ILE A 153 -20.90 0.37 -19.39
N LYS A 154 -19.68 0.42 -19.93
CA LYS A 154 -18.55 1.12 -19.28
C LYS A 154 -18.75 2.64 -19.23
N ASN A 155 -19.32 3.25 -20.28
CA ASN A 155 -19.65 4.67 -20.28
C ASN A 155 -20.80 5.02 -19.31
N GLU A 156 -21.82 4.17 -19.21
CA GLU A 156 -22.93 4.33 -18.26
C GLU A 156 -22.45 4.22 -16.81
N THR A 157 -21.59 3.23 -16.50
CA THR A 157 -21.01 3.07 -15.15
C THR A 157 -20.00 4.16 -14.80
N LEU A 158 -19.22 4.66 -15.76
CA LEU A 158 -18.38 5.86 -15.57
C LEU A 158 -19.23 7.11 -15.31
N SER A 159 -20.35 7.29 -16.03
CA SER A 159 -21.28 8.40 -15.80
C SER A 159 -21.91 8.33 -14.41
N ALA A 160 -22.36 7.15 -13.97
CA ALA A 160 -22.86 6.94 -12.61
C ALA A 160 -21.80 7.27 -11.54
N LEU A 161 -20.58 6.74 -11.68
CA LEU A 161 -19.47 7.01 -10.76
C LEU A 161 -19.08 8.50 -10.72
N GLN A 162 -19.13 9.19 -11.86
CA GLN A 162 -18.85 10.62 -11.94
C GLN A 162 -19.96 11.46 -11.27
N ASN A 163 -21.23 11.06 -11.39
CA ASN A 163 -22.33 11.68 -10.66
C ASN A 163 -22.18 11.50 -9.14
N ASP A 164 -21.80 10.30 -8.69
CA ASP A 164 -21.56 10.04 -7.26
C ASP A 164 -20.32 10.79 -6.74
N PHE A 165 -19.26 10.92 -7.55
CA PHE A 165 -18.13 11.80 -7.24
C PHE A 165 -18.55 13.26 -7.09
N THR A 166 -19.47 13.77 -7.93
CA THR A 166 -20.01 15.13 -7.74
C THR A 166 -20.82 15.27 -6.45
N LYS A 167 -21.69 14.30 -6.11
CA LYS A 167 -22.44 14.33 -4.83
C LYS A 167 -21.50 14.37 -3.63
N ILE A 168 -20.52 13.46 -3.58
CA ILE A 168 -19.53 13.39 -2.50
C ILE A 168 -18.69 14.67 -2.44
N ARG A 169 -18.39 15.30 -3.58
CA ARG A 169 -17.70 16.60 -3.60
C ARG A 169 -18.57 17.71 -3.01
N ASP A 170 -19.85 17.77 -3.34
CA ASP A 170 -20.77 18.81 -2.85
C ASP A 170 -21.10 18.61 -1.36
N GLU A 171 -21.19 17.36 -0.90
CA GLU A 171 -21.26 17.00 0.53
C GLU A 171 -19.98 17.44 1.28
N ASN A 172 -18.80 17.20 0.72
CA ASN A 172 -17.53 17.67 1.33
C ASN A 172 -17.45 19.21 1.35
N ASN A 173 -17.89 19.91 0.30
CA ASN A 173 -17.94 21.38 0.30
C ASN A 173 -18.84 21.89 1.44
N ASN A 174 -20.04 21.31 1.59
CA ASN A 174 -20.99 21.66 2.65
C ASN A 174 -20.43 21.37 4.06
N LEU A 175 -19.74 20.23 4.25
CA LEU A 175 -19.05 19.91 5.51
C LEU A 175 -17.91 20.88 5.81
N VAL A 176 -17.17 21.36 4.80
CA VAL A 176 -16.16 22.41 4.96
C VAL A 176 -16.80 23.74 5.37
N GLU A 177 -17.89 24.16 4.72
CA GLU A 177 -18.64 25.36 5.11
C GLU A 177 -19.16 25.28 6.57
N GLN A 178 -19.65 24.11 7.00
CA GLN A 178 -20.05 23.87 8.39
C GLN A 178 -18.86 23.91 9.37
N LEU A 179 -17.68 23.40 8.98
CA LEU A 179 -16.46 23.46 9.78
C LEU A 179 -15.91 24.88 9.89
N GLU A 180 -15.97 25.68 8.82
CA GLU A 180 -15.58 27.10 8.87
C GLU A 180 -16.56 27.92 9.72
N PHE A 181 -17.88 27.67 9.60
CA PHE A 181 -18.88 28.30 10.45
C PHE A 181 -18.69 27.97 11.93
N THR A 182 -18.52 26.69 12.28
CA THR A 182 -18.31 26.27 13.67
C THR A 182 -16.98 26.74 14.23
N LYS A 183 -15.92 26.80 13.43
CA LYS A 183 -14.62 27.41 13.81
C LYS A 183 -14.73 28.92 14.05
N SER A 184 -15.49 29.63 13.23
CA SER A 184 -15.79 31.06 13.43
C SER A 184 -16.55 31.28 14.74
N MET A 185 -17.56 30.45 15.01
CA MET A 185 -18.34 30.47 16.25
C MET A 185 -17.53 30.06 17.49
N LEU A 186 -16.54 29.16 17.35
CA LEU A 186 -15.60 28.86 18.43
C LEU A 186 -14.74 30.10 18.73
N SER A 187 -14.19 30.73 17.70
CA SER A 187 -13.32 31.90 17.84
C SER A 187 -14.02 33.10 18.50
N THR A 188 -15.30 33.34 18.23
CA THR A 188 -16.08 34.37 18.95
C THR A 188 -16.33 33.99 20.42
N LYS A 189 -16.54 32.71 20.74
CA LYS A 189 -16.66 32.25 22.13
C LYS A 189 -15.34 32.22 22.89
N GLU A 190 -14.22 31.95 22.23
CA GLU A 190 -12.88 32.15 22.80
C GLU A 190 -12.66 33.64 23.13
N TYR A 191 -12.99 34.55 22.21
CA TYR A 191 -12.92 35.99 22.47
C TYR A 191 -13.80 36.41 23.66
N GLU A 192 -15.09 36.04 23.68
CA GLU A 192 -15.99 36.31 24.82
C GLU A 192 -15.42 35.78 26.15
N ASN A 193 -14.85 34.58 26.15
CA ASN A 193 -14.27 33.96 27.34
C ASN A 193 -13.01 34.70 27.81
N THR A 194 -12.14 35.15 26.90
CA THR A 194 -11.01 36.02 27.27
C THR A 194 -11.48 37.37 27.82
N GLU A 195 -12.55 37.96 27.28
CA GLU A 195 -13.11 39.22 27.79
C GLU A 195 -13.70 39.04 29.20
N LEU A 196 -14.40 37.93 29.46
CA LEU A 196 -14.90 37.56 30.78
C LEU A 196 -13.75 37.26 31.76
N HIS A 197 -12.70 36.58 31.34
CA HIS A 197 -11.51 36.33 32.16
C HIS A 197 -10.79 37.64 32.53
N ASN A 198 -10.66 38.56 31.58
CA ASN A 198 -10.08 39.89 31.83
C ASN A 198 -10.94 40.71 32.82
N LYS A 199 -12.28 40.66 32.69
CA LYS A 199 -13.21 41.29 33.67
C LYS A 199 -13.08 40.66 35.06
N LEU A 200 -12.97 39.33 35.14
CA LEU A 200 -12.83 38.60 36.41
C LEU A 200 -11.48 38.94 37.08
N SER A 201 -10.39 38.95 36.33
CA SER A 201 -9.07 39.40 36.79
C SER A 201 -9.11 40.84 37.29
N TYR A 202 -9.75 41.75 36.56
CA TYR A 202 -9.94 43.14 37.00
C TYR A 202 -10.71 43.24 38.33
N CYS A 203 -11.80 42.46 38.49
CA CYS A 203 -12.55 42.40 39.74
C CYS A 203 -11.74 41.81 40.91
N LEU A 204 -10.90 40.79 40.67
CA LEU A 204 -9.98 40.25 41.69
C LEU A 204 -8.98 41.32 42.14
N ASN A 205 -8.33 42.03 41.21
CA ASN A 205 -7.42 43.13 41.52
C ASN A 205 -8.12 44.26 42.32
N GLN A 206 -9.40 44.55 42.04
CA GLN A 206 -10.18 45.49 42.87
C GLN A 206 -10.45 44.95 44.28
N ILE A 207 -10.75 43.66 44.42
CA ILE A 207 -10.95 43.01 45.73
C ILE A 207 -9.66 43.03 46.54
N ASP A 208 -8.51 42.74 45.95
CA ASP A 208 -7.20 42.80 46.62
C ASP A 208 -6.89 44.22 47.11
N VAL A 209 -7.16 45.25 46.29
CA VAL A 209 -7.00 46.66 46.70
C VAL A 209 -7.96 47.03 47.85
N LEU A 210 -9.22 46.60 47.80
CA LEU A 210 -10.18 46.82 48.89
C LEU A 210 -9.79 46.05 50.15
N GLN A 211 -9.25 44.85 50.03
CA GLN A 211 -8.77 44.04 51.15
C GLN A 211 -7.54 44.66 51.81
N LEU A 212 -6.61 45.22 51.03
CA LEU A 212 -5.49 46.02 51.53
C LEU A 212 -5.96 47.31 52.22
N GLN A 213 -6.98 48.00 51.69
CA GLN A 213 -7.59 49.16 52.34
C GLN A 213 -8.27 48.77 53.67
N ILE A 214 -9.01 47.65 53.71
CA ILE A 214 -9.60 47.11 54.94
C ILE A 214 -8.51 46.72 55.95
N GLN A 215 -7.38 46.16 55.50
CA GLN A 215 -6.25 45.84 56.36
C GLN A 215 -5.58 47.10 56.94
N GLN A 216 -5.43 48.17 56.14
CA GLN A 216 -4.95 49.48 56.61
C GLN A 216 -5.91 50.13 57.62
N LEU A 217 -7.22 50.07 57.36
CA LEU A 217 -8.26 50.56 58.28
C LEU A 217 -8.31 49.75 59.57
N THR A 218 -8.13 48.42 59.50
CA THR A 218 -8.06 47.54 60.69
C THR A 218 -6.84 47.88 61.53
N ASN A 219 -5.67 48.02 60.90
CA ASN A 219 -4.41 48.34 61.56
C ASN A 219 -4.33 49.76 62.18
N SER A 220 -5.28 50.65 61.86
CA SER A 220 -5.31 52.04 62.37
C SER A 220 -6.29 52.26 63.53
N THR A 221 -6.92 51.21 64.06
CA THR A 221 -7.93 51.30 65.15
C THR A 221 -7.37 51.43 66.58
N THR A 222 -6.27 52.17 66.78
CA THR A 222 -5.61 52.34 68.11
C THR A 222 -5.29 53.79 68.51
N ALA A 223 -6.18 54.75 68.22
CA ALA A 223 -6.26 56.04 68.94
C ALA A 223 -7.69 56.63 68.89
N PRO A 224 -8.17 57.38 69.91
CA PRO A 224 -9.56 57.85 70.00
C PRO A 224 -9.76 59.34 69.68
N THR A 225 -11.04 59.74 69.65
CA THR A 225 -11.59 61.13 69.65
C THR A 225 -11.33 61.98 68.38
N ASP A 226 -12.21 62.93 67.99
CA ASP A 226 -13.29 63.56 68.77
C ASP A 226 -14.59 63.95 67.99
N GLN A 227 -15.54 64.49 68.75
CA GLN A 227 -16.97 64.70 68.53
C GLN A 227 -17.46 65.52 67.31
N SER A 228 -18.50 64.97 66.67
CA SER A 228 -19.77 65.66 66.28
C SER A 228 -19.81 66.71 65.15
N SER A 229 -20.84 66.62 64.28
CA SER A 229 -22.03 67.51 64.35
C SER A 229 -22.99 67.33 63.16
N LYS A 230 -24.19 67.93 63.27
CA LYS A 230 -25.18 68.24 62.22
C LYS A 230 -25.97 67.07 61.58
N THR A 231 -27.20 66.95 62.07
CA THR A 231 -28.30 66.12 61.58
C THR A 231 -28.86 66.57 60.21
N ALA A 232 -28.08 66.38 59.15
CA ALA A 232 -28.52 66.52 57.75
C ALA A 232 -28.26 65.25 56.92
N GLY A 233 -27.18 64.52 57.26
CA GLY A 233 -26.72 63.32 56.54
C GLY A 233 -27.73 62.18 56.29
N PRO A 234 -28.68 61.81 57.18
CA PRO A 234 -29.50 60.62 56.94
C PRO A 234 -30.46 60.76 55.76
N SER A 235 -30.97 61.97 55.49
CA SER A 235 -31.84 62.20 54.32
C SER A 235 -31.05 62.12 53.02
N GLU A 236 -29.90 62.79 52.94
CA GLU A 236 -29.05 62.76 51.74
C GLU A 236 -28.43 61.37 51.50
N ALA A 237 -28.10 60.63 52.56
CA ALA A 237 -27.67 59.23 52.47
C ALA A 237 -28.80 58.30 52.00
N LEU A 238 -30.04 58.52 52.44
CA LEU A 238 -31.21 57.80 51.95
C LEU A 238 -31.49 58.12 50.46
N VAL A 239 -31.42 59.39 50.04
CA VAL A 239 -31.57 59.78 48.63
C VAL A 239 -30.48 59.16 47.76
N LYS A 240 -29.21 59.16 48.22
CA LYS A 240 -28.12 58.46 47.52
C LYS A 240 -28.33 56.95 47.46
N LYS A 241 -28.86 56.34 48.53
CA LYS A 241 -29.19 54.91 48.56
C LYS A 241 -30.37 54.56 47.65
N ILE A 242 -31.38 55.42 47.57
CA ILE A 242 -32.51 55.30 46.64
C ILE A 242 -31.99 55.42 45.19
N SER A 243 -31.20 56.45 44.87
CA SER A 243 -30.62 56.61 43.52
C SER A 243 -29.71 55.45 43.10
N ASN A 244 -29.00 54.83 44.06
CA ASN A 244 -28.23 53.62 43.78
C ASN A 244 -29.14 52.40 43.57
N LEU A 245 -30.22 52.25 44.34
CA LEU A 245 -31.21 51.19 44.15
C LEU A 245 -31.95 51.34 42.81
N GLU A 246 -32.36 52.55 42.44
CA GLU A 246 -32.93 52.89 41.13
C GLU A 246 -32.00 52.48 39.99
N LYS A 247 -30.69 52.79 40.09
CA LYS A 247 -29.68 52.36 39.10
C LYS A 247 -29.53 50.84 39.04
N THR A 248 -29.55 50.13 40.17
CA THR A 248 -29.52 48.65 40.15
C THR A 248 -30.80 48.03 39.60
N ILE A 249 -31.96 48.69 39.79
CA ILE A 249 -33.22 48.27 39.17
C ILE A 249 -33.16 48.51 37.66
N GLU A 250 -32.59 49.63 37.21
CA GLU A 250 -32.35 49.92 35.79
C GLU A 250 -31.38 48.91 35.14
N SER A 251 -30.31 48.50 35.83
CA SER A 251 -29.38 47.49 35.30
C SER A 251 -30.05 46.11 35.22
N LEU A 252 -30.73 45.68 36.29
CA LEU A 252 -31.48 44.41 36.30
C LEU A 252 -32.63 44.39 35.29
N GLN A 253 -33.25 45.54 34.99
CA GLN A 253 -34.23 45.65 33.89
C GLN A 253 -33.56 45.47 32.52
N LYS A 254 -32.42 46.15 32.27
CA LYS A 254 -31.67 46.03 31.01
C LYS A 254 -31.12 44.61 30.81
N GLU A 255 -30.60 43.98 31.85
CA GLU A 255 -30.16 42.57 31.84
C GLU A 255 -31.34 41.63 31.55
N ARG A 256 -32.49 41.82 32.22
CA ARG A 256 -33.71 41.03 31.96
C ARG A 256 -34.23 41.22 30.52
N ASP A 257 -34.17 42.43 29.98
CA ASP A 257 -34.63 42.70 28.61
C ASP A 257 -33.65 42.19 27.54
N GLN A 258 -32.35 42.20 27.82
CA GLN A 258 -31.34 41.49 27.01
C GLN A 258 -31.55 39.97 27.05
N ILE A 259 -31.77 39.39 28.22
CA ILE A 259 -32.04 37.95 28.40
C ILE A 259 -33.33 37.55 27.68
N ASN A 260 -34.40 38.35 27.78
CA ASN A 260 -35.64 38.13 27.03
C ASN A 260 -35.38 38.17 25.51
N CYS A 261 -34.66 39.17 25.01
CA CYS A 261 -34.29 39.27 23.59
C CYS A 261 -33.48 38.04 23.12
N HIS A 262 -32.53 37.55 23.93
CA HIS A 262 -31.80 36.32 23.63
C HIS A 262 -32.71 35.07 23.61
N TYR A 263 -33.67 34.96 24.52
CA TYR A 263 -34.65 33.86 24.48
C TYR A 263 -35.60 33.97 23.28
N GLU A 264 -36.06 35.16 22.91
CA GLU A 264 -36.86 35.39 21.70
C GLU A 264 -36.09 35.03 20.43
N HIS A 265 -34.81 35.39 20.33
CA HIS A 265 -33.96 34.96 19.22
C HIS A 265 -33.76 33.44 19.20
N TYR A 266 -33.42 32.81 20.34
CA TYR A 266 -33.23 31.37 20.43
C TYR A 266 -34.50 30.58 20.06
N VAL A 267 -35.67 31.00 20.55
CA VAL A 267 -36.97 30.38 20.19
C VAL A 267 -37.29 30.59 18.71
N ASN A 268 -37.00 31.76 18.14
CA ASN A 268 -37.18 32.00 16.71
C ASN A 268 -36.25 31.13 15.84
N ASP A 269 -35.00 30.90 16.26
CA ASP A 269 -34.07 30.06 15.52
C ASP A 269 -34.40 28.56 15.65
N LEU A 270 -34.86 28.10 16.82
CA LEU A 270 -35.49 26.78 16.97
C LEU A 270 -36.71 26.61 16.06
N ASN A 271 -37.58 27.63 15.98
CA ASN A 271 -38.75 27.61 15.10
C ASN A 271 -38.38 27.60 13.60
N LYS A 272 -37.27 28.26 13.21
CA LYS A 272 -36.73 28.16 11.84
C LYS A 272 -36.24 26.74 11.55
N GLN A 273 -35.42 26.17 12.44
CA GLN A 273 -34.90 24.80 12.31
C GLN A 273 -36.03 23.76 12.24
N TYR A 274 -37.03 23.89 13.11
CA TYR A 274 -38.24 23.08 13.08
C TYR A 274 -39.01 23.25 11.76
N SER A 275 -39.14 24.47 11.24
CA SER A 275 -39.79 24.72 9.94
C SER A 275 -39.02 24.13 8.75
N SER A 276 -37.68 24.12 8.78
CA SER A 276 -36.88 23.45 7.75
C SER A 276 -36.98 21.93 7.84
N GLU A 277 -37.00 21.35 9.05
CA GLU A 277 -37.17 19.91 9.22
C GLU A 277 -38.59 19.43 8.87
N VAL A 278 -39.63 20.21 9.17
CA VAL A 278 -40.99 19.93 8.67
C VAL A 278 -41.00 19.88 7.14
N LYS A 279 -40.43 20.89 6.46
CA LYS A 279 -40.33 20.90 4.98
C LYS A 279 -39.48 19.74 4.44
N ARG A 280 -38.41 19.35 5.12
CA ARG A 280 -37.58 18.19 4.75
C ARG A 280 -38.41 16.90 4.82
N ASN A 281 -39.21 16.73 5.88
CA ASN A 281 -40.11 15.59 6.03
C ASN A 281 -41.27 15.62 5.02
N GLU A 282 -41.83 16.79 4.68
CA GLU A 282 -42.83 16.94 3.61
C GLU A 282 -42.27 16.53 2.24
N ASN A 283 -41.05 16.96 1.90
CA ASN A 283 -40.37 16.58 0.67
C ASN A 283 -40.09 15.07 0.62
N LEU A 284 -39.60 14.47 1.72
CA LEU A 284 -39.36 13.02 1.80
C LEU A 284 -40.67 12.21 1.70
N ALA A 285 -41.77 12.71 2.26
CA ALA A 285 -43.08 12.08 2.11
C ALA A 285 -43.57 12.12 0.66
N GLN A 286 -43.34 13.22 -0.07
CA GLN A 286 -43.63 13.30 -1.51
C GLN A 286 -42.71 12.37 -2.33
N GLU A 287 -41.43 12.26 -1.99
CA GLU A 287 -40.51 11.32 -2.63
C GLU A 287 -40.96 9.86 -2.46
N ILE A 288 -41.35 9.47 -1.22
CA ILE A 288 -41.93 8.15 -0.94
C ILE A 288 -43.22 7.93 -1.75
N GLN A 289 -44.10 8.93 -1.86
CA GLN A 289 -45.33 8.84 -2.67
C GLN A 289 -45.04 8.70 -4.17
N ASN A 290 -43.98 9.35 -4.68
CA ASN A 290 -43.52 9.24 -6.07
C ASN A 290 -42.85 7.89 -6.36
N LEU A 291 -42.11 7.33 -5.42
CA LEU A 291 -41.56 5.98 -5.52
C LEU A 291 -42.68 4.93 -5.49
N TYR A 292 -43.66 5.08 -4.61
CA TYR A 292 -44.82 4.19 -4.53
C TYR A 292 -45.68 4.24 -5.81
N SER A 293 -45.93 5.42 -6.40
CA SER A 293 -46.68 5.51 -7.66
C SER A 293 -45.91 4.90 -8.84
N ARG A 294 -44.57 5.05 -8.88
CA ARG A 294 -43.69 4.38 -9.84
C ARG A 294 -43.70 2.86 -9.68
N GLU A 295 -43.64 2.35 -8.44
CA GLU A 295 -43.70 0.92 -8.15
C GLU A 295 -45.01 0.30 -8.62
N ASN A 296 -46.15 0.94 -8.30
CA ASN A 296 -47.46 0.48 -8.78
C ASN A 296 -47.56 0.46 -10.32
N SER A 297 -47.00 1.46 -11.02
CA SER A 297 -46.97 1.49 -12.49
C SER A 297 -46.11 0.36 -13.09
N LEU A 298 -45.01 -0.02 -12.44
CA LEU A 298 -44.20 -1.17 -12.85
C LEU A 298 -44.91 -2.50 -12.58
N ILE A 299 -45.62 -2.63 -11.45
CA ILE A 299 -46.45 -3.80 -11.12
C ILE A 299 -47.58 -3.95 -12.16
N GLU A 300 -48.25 -2.87 -12.52
CA GLU A 300 -49.27 -2.84 -13.58
C GLU A 300 -48.67 -3.33 -14.91
N GLN A 301 -47.53 -2.77 -15.34
CA GLN A 301 -46.82 -3.19 -16.55
C GLN A 301 -46.41 -4.68 -16.55
N ILE A 302 -46.01 -5.22 -15.39
CA ILE A 302 -45.68 -6.65 -15.24
C ILE A 302 -46.94 -7.51 -15.38
N SER A 303 -48.02 -7.17 -14.67
CA SER A 303 -49.28 -7.94 -14.75
C SER A 303 -49.86 -7.95 -16.18
N ASP A 304 -49.74 -6.83 -16.90
CA ASP A 304 -50.20 -6.67 -18.27
C ASP A 304 -49.34 -7.47 -19.28
N MET A 305 -48.09 -7.77 -18.92
CA MET A 305 -47.21 -8.70 -19.65
C MET A 305 -47.52 -10.17 -19.31
N GLU A 306 -47.78 -10.50 -18.05
CA GLU A 306 -48.16 -11.85 -17.62
C GLU A 306 -49.48 -12.30 -18.27
N ILE A 307 -50.49 -11.42 -18.30
CA ILE A 307 -51.78 -11.67 -18.98
C ILE A 307 -51.55 -11.97 -20.48
N ARG A 308 -50.67 -11.22 -21.15
CA ARG A 308 -50.29 -11.47 -22.55
C ARG A 308 -49.62 -12.84 -22.74
N MET A 309 -48.74 -13.25 -21.82
CA MET A 309 -48.10 -14.57 -21.86
C MET A 309 -49.10 -15.72 -21.62
N GLN A 310 -50.02 -15.59 -20.67
CA GLN A 310 -51.04 -16.62 -20.39
C GLN A 310 -51.99 -16.81 -21.58
N ASN A 311 -52.46 -15.72 -22.19
CA ASN A 311 -53.32 -15.79 -23.38
C ASN A 311 -52.64 -16.52 -24.57
N TYR A 312 -51.34 -16.29 -24.79
CA TYR A 312 -50.58 -17.00 -25.83
C TYR A 312 -50.52 -18.52 -25.59
N ILE A 313 -50.40 -18.97 -24.33
CA ILE A 313 -50.39 -20.39 -23.97
C ILE A 313 -51.76 -21.04 -24.23
N ILE A 314 -52.85 -20.35 -23.88
CA ILE A 314 -54.22 -20.84 -24.11
C ILE A 314 -54.48 -21.05 -25.61
N MET A 315 -54.18 -20.04 -26.44
CA MET A 315 -54.35 -20.11 -27.91
C MET A 315 -53.49 -21.20 -28.59
N LYS A 316 -52.42 -21.68 -27.94
CA LYS A 316 -51.60 -22.79 -28.42
C LYS A 316 -52.28 -24.14 -28.18
N ASN A 317 -52.97 -24.30 -27.06
CA ASN A 317 -53.59 -25.57 -26.65
C ASN A 317 -54.89 -25.86 -27.41
N GLU A 318 -55.73 -24.84 -27.68
CA GLU A 318 -57.02 -25.02 -28.37
C GLU A 318 -56.89 -25.63 -29.79
N LYS A 319 -55.73 -25.48 -30.45
CA LYS A 319 -55.49 -25.99 -31.80
C LYS A 319 -55.28 -27.50 -31.90
N ILE A 320 -55.10 -28.19 -30.76
CA ILE A 320 -54.71 -29.61 -30.74
C ILE A 320 -55.95 -30.55 -30.75
N GLN A 321 -57.15 -30.05 -30.46
CA GLN A 321 -58.24 -30.88 -29.93
C GLN A 321 -59.46 -31.09 -30.88
N LYS A 322 -59.25 -31.32 -32.19
CA LYS A 322 -60.35 -31.66 -33.13
C LYS A 322 -59.98 -32.64 -34.26
N GLN A 323 -60.10 -33.95 -34.01
CA GLN A 323 -60.64 -34.92 -34.99
C GLN A 323 -60.97 -36.27 -34.33
N GLU A 324 -62.06 -36.92 -34.76
CA GLU A 324 -62.59 -38.18 -34.22
C GLU A 324 -62.44 -39.33 -35.23
N SER A 325 -62.21 -40.57 -34.78
CA SER A 325 -62.66 -41.84 -35.41
C SER A 325 -62.15 -43.08 -34.64
N GLN A 326 -62.65 -43.28 -33.42
CA GLN A 326 -62.05 -44.18 -32.40
C GLN A 326 -61.89 -45.67 -32.80
N VAL A 327 -62.70 -46.19 -33.75
CA VAL A 327 -62.64 -47.63 -34.14
C VAL A 327 -61.57 -47.89 -35.19
N GLU A 328 -61.44 -47.02 -36.19
CA GLU A 328 -60.30 -47.09 -37.12
C GLU A 328 -58.99 -46.75 -36.39
N LEU A 329 -59.08 -45.84 -35.40
CA LEU A 329 -57.99 -45.53 -34.48
C LEU A 329 -57.52 -46.76 -33.68
N GLN A 330 -58.36 -47.77 -33.42
CA GLN A 330 -57.96 -48.93 -32.62
C GLN A 330 -57.15 -49.96 -33.41
N ASN A 331 -57.53 -50.25 -34.66
CA ASN A 331 -56.70 -51.07 -35.56
C ASN A 331 -55.42 -50.33 -35.98
N LYS A 332 -55.51 -49.00 -36.15
CA LYS A 332 -54.33 -48.15 -36.31
C LYS A 332 -53.51 -48.04 -35.02
N LEU A 333 -54.11 -48.19 -33.83
CA LEU A 333 -53.39 -48.28 -32.56
C LEU A 333 -52.53 -49.52 -32.58
N GLN A 334 -53.10 -50.71 -32.81
CA GLN A 334 -52.32 -51.96 -32.78
C GLN A 334 -51.21 -51.97 -33.84
N ALA A 335 -51.49 -51.51 -35.07
CA ALA A 335 -50.44 -51.36 -36.09
C ALA A 335 -49.40 -50.28 -35.74
N SER A 336 -49.80 -49.19 -35.07
CA SER A 336 -48.89 -48.15 -34.56
C SER A 336 -48.20 -48.55 -33.26
N GLU A 337 -48.67 -49.56 -32.53
CA GLU A 337 -48.05 -50.17 -31.34
C GLU A 337 -46.98 -51.15 -31.79
N GLU A 338 -47.25 -51.97 -32.80
CA GLU A 338 -46.25 -52.79 -33.49
C GLU A 338 -45.16 -51.90 -34.12
N GLN A 339 -45.54 -50.81 -34.81
CA GLN A 339 -44.58 -49.81 -35.31
C GLN A 339 -43.91 -49.01 -34.18
N LEU A 340 -44.55 -48.75 -33.03
CA LEU A 340 -43.91 -48.14 -31.87
C LEU A 340 -42.92 -49.09 -31.20
N VAL A 341 -43.15 -50.40 -31.20
CA VAL A 341 -42.17 -51.39 -30.73
C VAL A 341 -40.99 -51.47 -31.70
N GLU A 342 -41.22 -51.45 -33.01
CA GLU A 342 -40.15 -51.42 -34.01
C GLU A 342 -39.36 -50.08 -33.98
N VAL A 343 -40.05 -48.94 -33.81
CA VAL A 343 -39.43 -47.62 -33.65
C VAL A 343 -38.75 -47.48 -32.31
N ASN A 344 -39.27 -48.04 -31.22
CA ASN A 344 -38.58 -48.08 -29.93
C ASN A 344 -37.35 -48.98 -29.99
N ALA A 345 -37.39 -50.13 -30.67
CA ALA A 345 -36.19 -50.94 -30.87
C ALA A 345 -35.11 -50.19 -31.68
N LYS A 346 -35.52 -49.47 -32.74
CA LYS A 346 -34.62 -48.58 -33.50
C LYS A 346 -34.18 -47.36 -32.69
N TYR A 347 -35.00 -46.87 -31.75
CA TYR A 347 -34.66 -45.75 -30.87
C TYR A 347 -33.72 -46.21 -29.75
N GLU A 348 -33.88 -47.41 -29.20
CA GLU A 348 -32.94 -48.03 -28.25
C GLU A 348 -31.61 -48.33 -28.95
N GLU A 349 -31.62 -48.80 -30.20
CA GLU A 349 -30.40 -48.98 -30.99
C GLU A 349 -29.74 -47.64 -31.35
N LEU A 350 -30.50 -46.63 -31.74
CA LEU A 350 -30.00 -45.27 -31.99
C LEU A 350 -29.53 -44.59 -30.70
N GLN A 351 -30.20 -44.82 -29.57
CA GLN A 351 -29.83 -44.32 -28.25
C GLN A 351 -28.56 -45.03 -27.77
N LYS A 352 -28.39 -46.33 -28.07
CA LYS A 352 -27.15 -47.05 -27.85
C LYS A 352 -26.02 -46.47 -28.71
N GLN A 353 -26.22 -46.31 -30.02
CA GLN A 353 -25.25 -45.65 -30.89
C GLN A 353 -24.93 -44.22 -30.45
N TYR A 354 -25.92 -43.49 -29.92
CA TYR A 354 -25.73 -42.16 -29.33
C TYR A 354 -24.94 -42.21 -28.03
N MET A 355 -25.19 -43.19 -27.15
CA MET A 355 -24.41 -43.44 -25.94
C MET A 355 -22.98 -43.86 -26.26
N ASP A 356 -22.77 -44.77 -27.22
CA ASP A 356 -21.46 -45.16 -27.75
C ASP A 356 -20.75 -43.93 -28.35
N SER A 357 -21.47 -43.04 -29.04
CA SER A 357 -20.93 -41.77 -29.54
C SER A 357 -20.61 -40.77 -28.43
N LEU A 358 -21.41 -40.73 -27.35
CA LEU A 358 -21.20 -39.87 -26.20
C LEU A 358 -20.01 -40.36 -25.36
N GLU A 359 -19.82 -41.67 -25.26
CA GLU A 359 -18.66 -42.29 -24.64
C GLU A 359 -17.41 -41.97 -25.46
N LYS A 360 -17.47 -42.13 -26.79
CA LYS A 360 -16.38 -41.71 -27.70
C LYS A 360 -16.12 -40.20 -27.71
N ILE A 361 -17.15 -39.36 -27.52
CA ILE A 361 -17.01 -37.92 -27.33
C ILE A 361 -16.39 -37.60 -25.96
N LYS A 362 -16.69 -38.38 -24.91
CA LYS A 362 -16.03 -38.27 -23.60
C LYS A 362 -14.57 -38.74 -23.63
N GLU A 363 -14.25 -39.79 -24.38
CA GLU A 363 -12.87 -40.20 -24.64
C GLU A 363 -12.12 -39.08 -25.40
N LEU A 364 -12.71 -38.55 -26.47
CA LEU A 364 -12.12 -37.42 -27.22
C LEU A 364 -12.09 -36.12 -26.42
N SER A 365 -13.01 -35.89 -25.48
CA SER A 365 -12.97 -34.74 -24.56
C SER A 365 -11.94 -34.94 -23.46
N GLN A 366 -11.75 -36.16 -22.93
CA GLN A 366 -10.66 -36.47 -22.01
C GLN A 366 -9.29 -36.35 -22.68
N VAL A 367 -9.15 -36.81 -23.94
CA VAL A 367 -7.92 -36.60 -24.73
C VAL A 367 -7.69 -35.11 -24.93
N LYS A 368 -8.70 -34.36 -25.41
CA LYS A 368 -8.59 -32.88 -25.52
C LYS A 368 -8.37 -32.18 -24.19
N GLU A 369 -8.90 -32.66 -23.08
CA GLU A 369 -8.64 -32.13 -21.75
C GLU A 369 -7.19 -32.42 -21.36
N THR A 370 -6.64 -33.61 -21.64
CA THR A 370 -5.21 -33.91 -21.38
C THR A 370 -4.23 -33.13 -22.26
N GLU A 371 -4.58 -32.86 -23.53
CA GLU A 371 -3.79 -32.00 -24.41
C GLU A 371 -3.92 -30.53 -24.01
N CYS A 372 -5.14 -30.02 -23.88
CA CYS A 372 -5.42 -28.65 -23.47
C CYS A 372 -5.01 -28.39 -22.01
N ASN A 373 -4.82 -29.42 -21.18
CA ASN A 373 -4.22 -29.28 -19.85
C ASN A 373 -2.79 -28.75 -19.91
N HIS A 374 -2.02 -28.98 -20.99
CA HIS A 374 -0.69 -28.36 -21.08
C HIS A 374 -0.77 -26.83 -21.22
N ASP A 375 -1.70 -26.33 -22.04
CA ASP A 375 -1.93 -24.89 -22.22
C ASP A 375 -2.69 -24.28 -21.02
N ASN A 376 -3.69 -24.98 -20.48
CA ASN A 376 -4.41 -24.56 -19.27
C ASN A 376 -3.51 -24.59 -18.03
N ILE A 377 -2.52 -25.48 -17.92
CA ILE A 377 -1.50 -25.41 -16.85
C ILE A 377 -0.64 -24.17 -17.04
N SER A 378 -0.28 -23.80 -18.28
CA SER A 378 0.44 -22.56 -18.57
C SER A 378 -0.38 -21.32 -18.17
N ILE A 379 -1.65 -21.24 -18.61
CA ILE A 379 -2.57 -20.13 -18.33
C ILE A 379 -2.92 -20.06 -16.83
N ASN A 380 -3.26 -21.18 -16.18
CA ASN A 380 -3.59 -21.20 -14.76
C ASN A 380 -2.37 -20.89 -13.88
N LYS A 381 -1.17 -21.28 -14.30
CA LYS A 381 0.07 -20.88 -13.61
C LYS A 381 0.35 -19.39 -13.79
N LEU A 382 0.20 -18.85 -14.99
CA LEU A 382 0.33 -17.41 -15.25
C LEU A 382 -0.72 -16.58 -14.48
N ASN A 383 -1.95 -17.09 -14.35
CA ASN A 383 -2.99 -16.51 -13.49
C ASN A 383 -2.66 -16.63 -11.99
N ALA A 384 -2.04 -17.74 -11.55
CA ALA A 384 -1.56 -17.91 -10.18
C ALA A 384 -0.40 -16.96 -9.86
N ASP A 385 0.53 -16.77 -10.79
CA ASP A 385 1.64 -15.83 -10.67
C ASP A 385 1.11 -14.38 -10.66
N ILE A 386 0.18 -14.00 -11.55
CA ILE A 386 -0.47 -12.67 -11.55
C ILE A 386 -1.27 -12.41 -10.27
N THR A 387 -2.00 -13.40 -9.74
CA THR A 387 -2.74 -13.23 -8.48
C THR A 387 -1.83 -13.21 -7.26
N SER A 388 -0.72 -13.95 -7.29
CA SER A 388 0.36 -13.86 -6.30
C SER A 388 1.00 -12.46 -6.30
N ASP A 389 1.39 -11.94 -7.46
CA ASP A 389 1.98 -10.61 -7.62
C ASP A 389 1.00 -9.50 -7.22
N LYS A 390 -0.30 -9.65 -7.55
CA LYS A 390 -1.34 -8.73 -7.07
C LYS A 390 -1.46 -8.73 -5.54
N ILE A 391 -1.38 -9.91 -4.89
CA ILE A 391 -1.39 -10.02 -3.43
C ILE A 391 -0.09 -9.48 -2.81
N ALA A 392 1.06 -9.68 -3.46
CA ALA A 392 2.34 -9.13 -3.02
C ALA A 392 2.34 -7.59 -3.12
N ALA A 393 1.90 -7.04 -4.25
CA ALA A 393 1.72 -5.60 -4.43
C ALA A 393 0.72 -5.02 -3.42
N GLN A 394 -0.43 -5.68 -3.20
CA GLN A 394 -1.41 -5.24 -2.20
C GLN A 394 -0.82 -5.24 -0.78
N ARG A 395 -0.04 -6.26 -0.40
CA ARG A 395 0.68 -6.29 0.88
C ARG A 395 1.72 -5.20 0.99
N ALA A 396 2.50 -4.95 -0.07
CA ALA A 396 3.48 -3.86 -0.09
C ALA A 396 2.81 -2.47 0.01
N THR A 397 1.67 -2.25 -0.65
CA THR A 397 0.90 -1.01 -0.49
C THR A 397 0.30 -0.87 0.91
N GLU A 398 -0.15 -1.97 1.53
CA GLU A 398 -0.69 -1.94 2.90
C GLU A 398 0.43 -1.73 3.93
N GLN A 399 1.61 -2.32 3.73
CA GLN A 399 2.81 -2.06 4.53
C GLN A 399 3.27 -0.61 4.37
N ASN A 400 3.33 -0.06 3.15
CA ASN A 400 3.68 1.34 2.93
C ASN A 400 2.63 2.30 3.54
N ARG A 401 1.34 1.96 3.47
CA ARG A 401 0.26 2.69 4.13
C ARG A 401 0.44 2.69 5.64
N LYS A 402 0.79 1.54 6.23
CA LYS A 402 1.06 1.43 7.67
C LYS A 402 2.33 2.16 8.07
N LEU A 403 3.45 1.96 7.38
CA LEU A 403 4.71 2.66 7.64
C LEU A 403 4.54 4.18 7.57
N LYS A 404 3.71 4.68 6.64
CA LYS A 404 3.38 6.12 6.59
C LYS A 404 2.57 6.58 7.81
N SER A 405 1.60 5.80 8.28
CA SER A 405 0.87 6.07 9.54
C SER A 405 1.82 6.02 10.75
N ASP A 406 2.64 4.98 10.86
CA ASP A 406 3.61 4.81 11.94
C ASP A 406 4.64 5.97 11.95
N VAL A 407 5.01 6.51 10.78
CA VAL A 407 5.84 7.72 10.65
C VAL A 407 5.08 9.01 11.00
N GLU A 408 3.84 9.19 10.53
CA GLU A 408 3.01 10.37 10.86
C GLU A 408 2.69 10.43 12.37
N ASP A 409 2.56 9.29 13.04
CA ASP A 409 2.45 9.21 14.50
C ASP A 409 3.78 9.52 15.21
N LEU A 410 4.92 9.04 14.69
CA LEU A 410 6.25 9.40 15.22
C LEU A 410 6.55 10.90 15.04
N GLU A 411 6.20 11.50 13.91
CA GLU A 411 6.32 12.95 13.69
C GLU A 411 5.47 13.73 14.70
N GLN A 412 4.22 13.32 14.94
CA GLN A 412 3.39 13.91 15.99
C GLN A 412 3.98 13.75 17.40
N VAL A 413 4.58 12.60 17.73
CA VAL A 413 5.25 12.38 19.02
C VAL A 413 6.51 13.25 19.15
N ILE A 414 7.27 13.43 18.07
CA ILE A 414 8.44 14.32 18.04
C ILE A 414 8.02 15.79 18.21
N VAL A 415 6.93 16.23 17.57
CA VAL A 415 6.38 17.58 17.74
C VAL A 415 5.87 17.79 19.18
N LYS A 416 5.13 16.82 19.74
CA LYS A 416 4.68 16.86 21.15
C LYS A 416 5.86 16.96 22.11
N LEU A 417 6.82 16.04 22.02
CA LEU A 417 8.04 16.06 22.85
C LEU A 417 8.88 17.33 22.64
N GLY A 418 8.86 17.92 21.44
CA GLY A 418 9.47 19.22 21.15
C GLY A 418 8.79 20.38 21.90
N ASN A 419 7.45 20.39 21.92
CA ASN A 419 6.64 21.36 22.66
C ASN A 419 6.79 21.16 24.18
N ASP A 420 6.67 19.93 24.68
CA ASP A 420 6.83 19.59 26.10
C ASP A 420 8.23 20.01 26.60
N LYS A 421 9.26 19.82 25.77
CA LYS A 421 10.63 20.26 26.06
C LYS A 421 10.78 21.79 26.02
N LEU A 422 10.07 22.49 25.14
CA LEU A 422 10.02 23.95 25.13
C LEU A 422 9.38 24.46 26.42
N GLU A 423 8.19 23.97 26.78
CA GLU A 423 7.46 24.33 27.99
C GLU A 423 8.28 24.06 29.25
N LEU A 424 8.90 22.87 29.38
CA LEU A 424 9.81 22.57 30.49
C LEU A 424 11.04 23.50 30.54
N THR A 425 11.52 23.98 29.39
CA THR A 425 12.63 24.95 29.32
C THR A 425 12.17 26.36 29.71
N GLU A 426 10.96 26.77 29.33
CA GLU A 426 10.34 28.04 29.72
C GLU A 426 10.01 28.05 31.22
N MET A 427 9.40 26.98 31.76
CA MET A 427 9.21 26.79 33.20
C MET A 427 10.54 26.83 33.97
N TRP A 428 11.57 26.12 33.51
CA TRP A 428 12.88 26.12 34.17
C TRP A 428 13.58 27.48 34.10
N THR A 429 13.50 28.20 32.99
CA THR A 429 14.07 29.56 32.89
C THR A 429 13.28 30.56 33.75
N HIS A 430 11.97 30.41 33.86
CA HIS A 430 11.13 31.18 34.78
C HIS A 430 11.47 30.89 36.26
N GLU A 431 11.53 29.63 36.69
CA GLU A 431 11.97 29.26 38.05
C GLU A 431 13.39 29.75 38.35
N LYS A 432 14.30 29.65 37.39
CA LYS A 432 15.67 30.16 37.52
C LYS A 432 15.72 31.68 37.66
N GLN A 433 14.80 32.40 37.03
CA GLN A 433 14.66 33.86 37.19
C GLN A 433 13.99 34.22 38.52
N LEU A 434 13.00 33.44 38.98
CA LEU A 434 12.40 33.58 40.31
C LEU A 434 13.43 33.33 41.41
N ASN A 435 14.23 32.26 41.32
CA ASN A 435 15.32 31.95 42.25
C ASN A 435 16.39 33.05 42.29
N LYS A 436 16.76 33.65 41.14
CA LYS A 436 17.60 34.86 41.12
C LYS A 436 16.95 36.02 41.88
N GLY A 437 15.64 36.26 41.67
CA GLY A 437 14.89 37.29 42.38
C GLY A 437 14.82 37.07 43.90
N ILE A 438 14.66 35.82 44.34
CA ILE A 438 14.68 35.43 45.75
C ILE A 438 16.09 35.62 46.34
N ALA A 439 17.15 35.19 45.63
CA ALA A 439 18.53 35.38 46.07
C ALA A 439 18.92 36.86 46.21
N LEU A 440 18.47 37.73 45.30
CA LEU A 440 18.67 39.17 45.40
C LEU A 440 17.93 39.77 46.61
N LYS A 441 16.66 39.40 46.84
CA LYS A 441 15.90 39.83 48.03
C LYS A 441 16.53 39.35 49.34
N LEU A 442 17.12 38.14 49.35
CA LEU A 442 17.82 37.60 50.51
C LEU A 442 19.11 38.38 50.78
N ALA A 443 19.89 38.72 49.76
CA ALA A 443 21.07 39.57 49.88
C ALA A 443 20.73 40.99 50.36
N GLU A 444 19.63 41.58 49.86
CA GLU A 444 19.10 42.86 50.32
C GLU A 444 18.65 42.82 51.79
N ALA A 445 17.97 41.74 52.21
CA ALA A 445 17.58 41.54 53.60
C ALA A 445 18.81 41.35 54.52
N GLU A 446 19.83 40.62 54.07
CA GLU A 446 21.12 40.50 54.78
C GLU A 446 21.83 41.85 54.91
N GLU A 447 21.84 42.69 53.87
CA GLU A 447 22.45 44.02 53.93
C GLU A 447 21.69 44.95 54.88
N ASN A 448 20.36 44.94 54.84
CA ASN A 448 19.52 45.68 55.77
C ASN A 448 19.72 45.23 57.22
N LEU A 449 19.91 43.92 57.46
CA LEU A 449 20.27 43.38 58.78
C LEU A 449 21.68 43.82 59.20
N LYS A 450 22.68 43.72 58.33
CA LYS A 450 24.06 44.20 58.58
C LYS A 450 24.09 45.70 58.88
N ASN A 451 23.27 46.50 58.20
CA ASN A 451 23.18 47.94 58.43
C ASN A 451 22.43 48.28 59.73
N SER A 452 21.37 47.55 60.06
CA SER A 452 20.70 47.65 61.37
C SER A 452 21.64 47.26 62.53
N LEU A 453 22.47 46.23 62.34
CA LEU A 453 23.46 45.78 63.32
C LEU A 453 24.59 46.81 63.51
N LYS A 454 25.06 47.47 62.44
CA LYS A 454 25.96 48.64 62.54
C LYS A 454 25.32 49.78 63.34
N GLN A 455 24.05 50.09 63.08
CA GLN A 455 23.33 51.14 63.81
C GLN A 455 23.16 50.80 65.29
N LEU A 456 22.85 49.53 65.63
CA LEU A 456 22.76 49.06 67.00
C LEU A 456 24.10 49.20 67.72
N LYS A 457 25.20 48.72 67.11
CA LYS A 457 26.56 48.90 67.68
C LYS A 457 26.91 50.37 67.91
N ALA A 458 26.58 51.25 66.98
CA ALA A 458 26.80 52.69 67.17
C ALA A 458 25.95 53.26 68.33
N LYS A 459 24.73 52.73 68.57
CA LYS A 459 23.91 53.10 69.73
C LYS A 459 24.46 52.53 71.04
N ASP A 460 24.99 51.32 71.03
CA ASP A 460 25.66 50.71 72.19
C ASP A 460 26.95 51.49 72.54
N GLU A 461 27.71 51.94 71.54
CA GLU A 461 28.88 52.81 71.73
C GLU A 461 28.50 54.16 72.37
N GLU A 462 27.46 54.85 71.88
CA GLU A 462 26.97 56.08 72.52
C GLU A 462 26.41 55.81 73.93
N MET A 463 25.76 54.66 74.17
CA MET A 463 25.30 54.27 75.51
C MET A 463 26.49 54.06 76.46
N ILE A 464 27.57 53.42 76.00
CA ILE A 464 28.80 53.23 76.77
C ILE A 464 29.48 54.57 77.04
N ARG A 465 29.49 55.52 76.10
CA ARG A 465 29.98 56.88 76.34
C ARG A 465 29.16 57.60 77.41
N LEU A 466 27.83 57.58 77.31
CA LEU A 466 26.94 58.19 78.31
C LEU A 466 27.08 57.55 79.69
N LEU A 467 27.21 56.22 79.78
CA LEU A 467 27.46 55.53 81.05
C LEU A 467 28.82 55.88 81.67
N ASN A 468 29.85 56.09 80.84
CA ASN A 468 31.14 56.58 81.32
C ASN A 468 31.09 58.07 81.73
N GLU A 469 30.34 58.91 81.01
CA GLU A 469 30.12 60.31 81.39
C GLU A 469 29.36 60.43 82.73
N ILE A 470 28.32 59.61 82.93
CA ILE A 470 27.62 59.49 84.22
C ILE A 470 28.59 59.05 85.32
N ARG A 471 29.40 58.00 85.11
CA ARG A 471 30.42 57.55 86.07
C ARG A 471 31.50 58.60 86.36
N ASP A 472 31.81 59.46 85.39
CA ASP A 472 32.73 60.58 85.54
C ASP A 472 32.08 61.80 86.20
N LEU A 473 30.75 61.88 86.26
CA LEU A 473 30.02 62.84 87.07
C LEU A 473 29.86 62.32 88.51
N GLU A 474 29.52 61.05 88.69
CA GLU A 474 29.48 60.35 89.99
C GLU A 474 30.82 60.53 90.73
N ARG A 475 31.96 60.19 90.10
CA ARG A 475 33.29 60.39 90.70
C ARG A 475 33.66 61.85 90.99
N LYS A 476 33.06 62.82 90.27
CA LYS A 476 33.24 64.26 90.59
C LYS A 476 32.43 64.66 91.82
N TYR A 477 31.21 64.12 91.98
CA TYR A 477 30.39 64.31 93.18
C TYR A 477 31.01 63.62 94.40
N GLU A 478 31.46 62.37 94.27
CA GLU A 478 32.21 61.65 95.33
C GLU A 478 33.45 62.44 95.75
N SER A 479 34.27 62.89 94.79
CA SER A 479 35.45 63.72 95.09
C SER A 479 35.10 65.11 95.66
N MET A 480 33.84 65.55 95.61
CA MET A 480 33.38 66.77 96.26
C MET A 480 32.97 66.48 97.71
N ILE A 481 32.21 65.40 97.92
CA ILE A 481 31.83 64.85 99.23
C ILE A 481 33.07 64.47 100.05
N ASP A 482 34.11 63.90 99.44
CA ASP A 482 35.38 63.57 100.09
C ASP A 482 36.15 64.83 100.55
N LYS A 483 36.02 65.97 99.85
CA LYS A 483 36.66 67.22 100.27
C LYS A 483 35.90 67.89 101.42
N ASP A 484 34.57 67.83 101.38
CA ASP A 484 33.74 68.23 102.51
C ASP A 484 33.99 67.31 103.73
N SER A 485 34.23 66.01 103.51
CA SER A 485 34.52 65.03 104.57
C SER A 485 35.95 65.13 105.13
N GLN A 486 36.95 65.42 104.30
CA GLN A 486 38.33 65.72 104.74
C GLN A 486 38.42 67.05 105.50
N SER A 487 37.39 67.90 105.42
CA SER A 487 37.25 69.10 106.25
C SER A 487 36.67 68.81 107.65
N ILE A 488 36.37 67.53 107.96
CA ILE A 488 35.64 67.10 109.17
C ILE A 488 36.43 66.04 109.99
N GLN A 489 37.62 65.61 109.55
CA GLN A 489 38.44 64.59 110.23
C GLN A 489 39.64 65.17 111.01
N GLU A 490 39.36 65.99 112.02
CA GLU A 490 40.19 66.12 113.22
C GLU A 490 39.28 65.82 114.44
N GLU A 491 39.80 65.07 115.43
CA GLU A 491 39.10 64.48 116.59
C GLU A 491 38.05 63.36 116.27
N ASP A 492 37.95 62.25 117.02
CA ASP A 492 38.99 61.44 117.68
C ASP A 492 38.46 60.02 118.00
N ILE A 493 39.36 59.04 118.26
CA ILE A 493 39.25 57.82 119.11
C ILE A 493 37.92 56.98 119.10
N GLU A 494 37.82 55.63 119.10
CA GLU A 494 38.65 54.41 119.01
C GLU A 494 37.77 53.23 119.57
N LYS A 495 38.13 51.96 119.30
CA LYS A 495 37.80 50.71 120.05
C LYS A 495 36.60 49.78 119.69
N THR A 496 36.99 48.60 119.18
CA THR A 496 36.64 47.20 119.55
C THR A 496 35.31 46.51 119.15
N CYS A 497 35.47 45.45 118.32
CA CYS A 497 34.93 44.07 118.46
C CYS A 497 33.41 43.79 118.25
N GLU A 498 32.94 42.64 117.76
CA GLU A 498 33.56 41.40 117.21
C GLU A 498 32.48 40.50 116.50
N HIS A 499 32.90 39.55 115.63
CA HIS A 499 32.12 38.37 115.13
C HIS A 499 30.83 38.65 114.27
N ASP A 500 30.38 37.83 113.30
CA ASP A 500 30.95 36.64 112.62
C ASP A 500 30.19 36.31 111.29
N ASN A 501 30.84 35.68 110.30
CA ASN A 501 30.29 34.92 109.13
C ASN A 501 29.28 35.62 108.18
N HIS A 502 29.04 35.28 106.88
CA HIS A 502 29.56 34.42 105.79
C HIS A 502 29.14 35.19 104.50
N GLU A 503 29.80 35.22 103.33
CA GLU A 503 31.10 34.74 102.84
C GLU A 503 31.48 35.63 101.60
N CYS A 504 32.04 35.28 100.43
CA CYS A 504 32.44 34.04 99.73
C CYS A 504 33.72 34.29 98.88
N HIS A 505 33.68 34.20 97.53
CA HIS A 505 34.84 34.28 96.61
C HIS A 505 34.57 35.21 95.38
N ASN A 506 35.53 35.99 94.85
CA ASN A 506 36.80 35.65 94.15
C ASN A 506 36.59 35.11 92.71
N HIS A 507 37.41 35.42 91.67
CA HIS A 507 38.66 36.21 91.65
C HIS A 507 38.94 36.87 90.28
N HIS A 508 39.93 37.76 90.27
CA HIS A 508 40.44 38.59 89.16
C HIS A 508 41.27 37.77 88.13
N ASN A 509 41.36 38.20 86.86
CA ASN A 509 42.61 38.80 86.31
C ASN A 509 42.58 39.18 84.80
N HIS A 510 43.53 40.04 84.44
CA HIS A 510 43.92 40.51 83.07
C HIS A 510 44.69 39.41 82.27
N THR A 511 45.16 39.55 81.00
CA THR A 511 45.75 40.74 80.32
C THR A 511 45.88 40.59 78.77
N THR A 512 45.58 41.67 78.03
CA THR A 512 46.21 42.20 76.77
C THR A 512 46.62 41.35 75.54
N SER A 513 46.21 41.88 74.37
CA SER A 513 47.02 42.17 73.13
C SER A 513 47.22 41.16 71.97
N ASP A 514 46.50 41.46 70.88
CA ASP A 514 47.03 42.01 69.59
C ASP A 514 47.38 41.08 68.37
N GLN A 515 46.87 41.47 67.18
CA GLN A 515 47.11 41.03 65.77
C GLN A 515 46.93 39.53 65.42
N GLY A 516 46.66 39.09 64.17
CA GLY A 516 46.36 39.79 62.90
C GLY A 516 46.29 38.82 61.69
N GLU A 517 45.77 39.32 60.55
CA GLU A 517 45.84 38.72 59.18
C GLU A 517 45.05 37.43 58.83
N ILE A 518 45.13 37.04 57.54
CA ILE A 518 44.21 36.23 56.70
C ILE A 518 44.99 35.75 55.43
N PRO A 519 44.55 34.80 54.55
CA PRO A 519 43.16 34.50 54.15
C PRO A 519 42.83 33.01 53.81
N ALA A 520 42.03 32.80 52.76
CA ALA A 520 41.47 31.57 52.19
C ALA A 520 42.43 30.68 51.36
N VAL A 521 41.94 29.51 50.86
CA VAL A 521 42.04 28.98 49.45
C VAL A 521 41.80 27.44 49.34
N ILE A 522 40.69 27.06 48.67
CA ILE A 522 40.49 25.95 47.67
C ILE A 522 40.67 24.43 48.01
N SER A 523 39.84 23.60 47.33
CA SER A 523 39.96 22.13 47.05
C SER A 523 39.76 21.11 48.20
N ASP A 524 39.39 19.83 47.95
CA ASP A 524 38.56 19.21 46.89
C ASP A 524 38.19 17.74 47.27
N LEU A 525 37.24 17.14 46.52
CA LEU A 525 37.11 15.69 46.20
C LEU A 525 37.24 14.59 47.31
N THR A 526 36.12 13.92 47.63
CA THR A 526 35.81 12.43 47.51
C THR A 526 36.85 11.32 47.84
N PRO A 527 36.46 10.02 48.04
CA PRO A 527 35.19 9.41 48.52
C PRO A 527 35.36 8.11 49.41
N LEU A 528 34.22 7.50 49.80
CA LEU A 528 33.96 6.03 49.95
C LEU A 528 34.60 5.18 51.10
N VAL A 529 33.90 4.07 51.43
CA VAL A 529 34.40 2.77 51.97
C VAL A 529 34.93 2.74 53.44
N GLU A 530 34.62 1.77 54.32
CA GLU A 530 33.53 0.76 54.41
C GLU A 530 33.57 0.00 55.78
N LEU A 531 32.56 -0.83 56.06
CA LEU A 531 32.57 -2.07 56.89
C LEU A 531 32.91 -2.06 58.42
N ASN A 532 31.91 -2.50 59.20
CA ASN A 532 31.96 -3.57 60.24
C ASN A 532 32.57 -3.39 61.66
N GLN A 533 31.65 -3.23 62.64
CA GLN A 533 31.38 -4.20 63.76
C GLN A 533 32.43 -4.46 64.88
N PRO A 534 32.09 -5.17 66.00
CA PRO A 534 30.78 -5.55 66.58
C PRO A 534 30.68 -5.38 68.15
N ILE A 535 29.64 -5.99 68.76
CA ILE A 535 29.50 -6.46 70.18
C ILE A 535 29.23 -5.44 71.31
N ASN A 536 27.99 -5.43 71.83
CA ASN A 536 27.72 -5.96 73.19
C ASN A 536 26.23 -6.30 73.41
N GLU A 537 25.94 -7.29 74.26
CA GLU A 537 24.63 -7.92 74.45
C GLU A 537 23.97 -7.63 75.82
N PHE A 538 22.74 -8.15 76.01
CA PHE A 538 21.92 -8.21 77.24
C PHE A 538 21.31 -6.87 77.72
N ASN A 539 19.98 -6.75 77.88
CA ASN A 539 19.27 -7.48 78.94
C ASN A 539 17.75 -7.76 78.67
N ILE A 540 17.42 -9.05 78.66
CA ILE A 540 16.16 -9.77 78.99
C ILE A 540 14.82 -8.97 79.08
N ASN A 541 13.94 -9.31 78.12
CA ASN A 541 12.47 -9.48 78.20
C ASN A 541 11.58 -8.48 78.98
N SER A 542 10.93 -7.58 78.24
CA SER A 542 9.50 -7.28 78.47
C SER A 542 8.79 -6.89 77.16
N HIS A 543 7.55 -7.37 77.01
CA HIS A 543 6.55 -7.01 76.01
C HIS A 543 6.79 -7.33 74.51
N ASN A 544 5.83 -8.10 73.98
CA ASN A 544 5.54 -8.36 72.56
C ASN A 544 5.18 -7.07 71.79
N ILE A 545 6.16 -6.19 71.58
CA ILE A 545 6.07 -5.12 70.58
C ILE A 545 7.39 -5.11 69.81
N MET A 546 7.48 -5.90 68.74
CA MET A 546 8.45 -5.62 67.67
C MET A 546 8.17 -4.16 67.24
N PRO A 547 9.11 -3.22 67.38
CA PRO A 547 8.77 -1.79 67.33
C PRO A 547 8.07 -1.50 66.01
N LYS A 548 6.85 -0.95 66.05
CA LYS A 548 6.06 -0.70 64.84
C LYS A 548 6.86 0.13 63.81
N GLN A 549 7.76 0.98 64.32
CA GLN A 549 8.75 1.71 63.52
C GLN A 549 9.79 0.78 62.85
N ASP A 550 10.50 -0.07 63.58
CA ASP A 550 11.49 -1.03 63.01
C ASP A 550 10.84 -2.02 62.02
N ALA A 551 9.63 -2.48 62.35
CA ALA A 551 8.82 -3.29 61.46
C ALA A 551 8.45 -2.56 60.16
N MET A 552 8.08 -1.27 60.25
CA MET A 552 7.83 -0.44 59.06
C MET A 552 9.12 -0.06 58.32
N SER A 553 10.25 0.15 58.99
CA SER A 553 11.53 0.46 58.36
C SER A 553 12.05 -0.72 57.55
N LYS A 554 12.02 -1.95 58.08
CA LYS A 554 12.37 -3.17 57.32
C LYS A 554 11.41 -3.46 56.19
N LEU A 555 10.13 -3.09 56.35
CA LEU A 555 9.13 -3.19 55.28
C LEU A 555 9.36 -2.12 54.19
N GLN A 556 9.73 -0.88 54.57
CA GLN A 556 10.06 0.24 53.69
C GLN A 556 11.35 -0.04 52.90
N GLU A 557 12.40 -0.54 53.57
CA GLU A 557 13.65 -1.00 52.95
C GLU A 557 13.38 -2.11 51.93
N ARG A 558 12.55 -3.09 52.29
CA ARG A 558 12.14 -4.15 51.37
C ARG A 558 11.30 -3.63 50.21
N PHE A 559 10.43 -2.65 50.42
CA PHE A 559 9.67 -2.01 49.34
C PHE A 559 10.55 -1.17 48.43
N LEU A 560 11.53 -0.43 48.97
CA LEU A 560 12.55 0.29 48.18
C LEU A 560 13.35 -0.67 47.32
N ASN A 561 13.91 -1.73 47.92
CA ASN A 561 14.69 -2.73 47.19
C ASN A 561 13.84 -3.48 46.12
N ILE A 562 12.55 -3.72 46.38
CA ILE A 562 11.62 -4.24 45.36
C ILE A 562 11.33 -3.19 44.27
N MET A 563 11.17 -1.91 44.59
CA MET A 563 10.97 -0.85 43.60
C MET A 563 12.22 -0.64 42.74
N ASP A 564 13.41 -0.66 43.32
CA ASP A 564 14.69 -0.64 42.58
C ASP A 564 14.83 -1.88 41.69
N GLN A 565 14.48 -3.08 42.18
CA GLN A 565 14.48 -4.28 41.34
C GLN A 565 13.46 -4.18 40.20
N VAL A 566 12.26 -3.64 40.44
CA VAL A 566 11.24 -3.43 39.40
C VAL A 566 11.67 -2.36 38.39
N ALA A 567 12.35 -1.30 38.83
CA ALA A 567 12.94 -0.29 37.95
C ALA A 567 14.06 -0.89 37.08
N ASN A 568 15.03 -1.59 37.68
CA ASN A 568 16.10 -2.27 36.94
C ASN A 568 15.56 -3.34 35.95
N LEU A 569 14.51 -4.08 36.33
CA LEU A 569 13.84 -5.03 35.44
C LEU A 569 13.03 -4.34 34.33
N SER A 570 12.47 -3.15 34.60
CA SER A 570 11.83 -2.29 33.60
C SER A 570 12.85 -1.76 32.60
N ASP A 571 14.00 -1.27 33.07
CA ASP A 571 15.05 -0.73 32.20
C ASP A 571 15.70 -1.84 31.35
N GLU A 572 15.96 -3.01 31.94
CA GLU A 572 16.41 -4.19 31.18
C GLU A 572 15.34 -4.68 30.19
N LYS A 573 14.05 -4.61 30.53
CA LYS A 573 12.94 -4.87 29.58
C LYS A 573 13.00 -3.89 28.40
N HIS A 574 13.09 -2.59 28.64
CA HIS A 574 13.17 -1.59 27.56
C HIS A 574 14.44 -1.78 26.71
N ARG A 575 15.57 -2.14 27.33
CA ARG A 575 16.81 -2.49 26.62
C ARG A 575 16.65 -3.72 25.73
N LEU A 576 15.98 -4.76 26.22
CA LEU A 576 15.67 -5.97 25.45
C LEU A 576 14.66 -5.70 24.33
N GLU A 577 13.66 -4.85 24.56
CA GLU A 577 12.70 -4.43 23.53
C GLU A 577 13.38 -3.62 22.41
N HIS A 578 14.31 -2.72 22.74
CA HIS A 578 15.15 -2.04 21.74
C HIS A 578 16.01 -3.03 20.94
N ILE A 579 16.61 -4.03 21.60
CA ILE A 579 17.41 -5.08 20.93
C ILE A 579 16.51 -5.95 20.03
N ILE A 580 15.28 -6.28 20.45
CA ILE A 580 14.31 -7.01 19.63
C ILE A 580 13.90 -6.19 18.41
N LEU A 581 13.66 -4.89 18.56
CA LEU A 581 13.32 -3.99 17.46
C LEU A 581 14.47 -3.89 16.44
N GLN A 582 15.72 -3.79 16.91
CA GLN A 582 16.90 -3.83 16.05
C GLN A 582 17.06 -5.18 15.33
N LEU A 583 16.92 -6.30 16.06
CA LEU A 583 16.98 -7.64 15.44
C LEU A 583 15.83 -7.87 14.44
N GLN A 584 14.70 -7.20 14.62
CA GLN A 584 13.61 -7.21 13.65
C GLN A 584 14.01 -6.45 12.37
N THR A 585 14.55 -5.23 12.45
CA THR A 585 14.98 -4.49 11.24
C THR A 585 16.18 -5.15 10.54
N GLU A 586 17.08 -5.79 11.29
CA GLU A 586 18.12 -6.67 10.72
C GLU A 586 17.50 -7.90 10.02
N THR A 587 16.44 -8.51 10.59
CA THR A 587 15.74 -9.64 9.95
C THR A 587 14.98 -9.22 8.69
N ASP A 588 14.29 -8.07 8.73
CA ASP A 588 13.51 -7.53 7.61
C ASP A 588 14.43 -7.17 6.42
N THR A 589 15.56 -6.50 6.69
CA THR A 589 16.58 -6.22 5.65
C THR A 589 17.24 -7.49 5.10
N ILE A 590 17.50 -8.51 5.94
CA ILE A 590 17.95 -9.83 5.46
C ILE A 590 16.90 -10.48 4.55
N CYS A 591 15.61 -10.33 4.85
CA CYS A 591 14.53 -10.85 4.00
C CYS A 591 14.46 -10.12 2.64
N GLU A 592 14.68 -8.81 2.62
CA GLU A 592 14.81 -8.03 1.39
C GLU A 592 16.02 -8.50 0.54
N TYR A 593 17.20 -8.68 1.15
CA TYR A 593 18.37 -9.25 0.46
C TYR A 593 18.09 -10.65 -0.11
N VAL A 594 17.35 -11.50 0.61
CA VAL A 594 16.95 -12.83 0.12
C VAL A 594 15.97 -12.73 -1.05
N ALA A 595 15.02 -11.79 -1.02
CA ALA A 595 14.08 -11.55 -2.13
C ALA A 595 14.82 -11.02 -3.38
N LEU A 596 15.70 -10.02 -3.21
CA LEU A 596 16.54 -9.47 -4.28
C LEU A 596 17.46 -10.54 -4.88
N TYR A 597 18.05 -11.41 -4.06
CA TYR A 597 18.87 -12.53 -4.56
C TYR A 597 18.04 -13.56 -5.34
N GLN A 598 16.82 -13.88 -4.88
CA GLN A 598 15.91 -14.75 -5.64
C GLN A 598 15.49 -14.13 -6.98
N GLN A 599 15.18 -12.83 -7.01
CA GLN A 599 14.87 -12.09 -8.23
C GLN A 599 16.07 -12.01 -9.18
N GLN A 600 17.28 -11.72 -8.67
CA GLN A 600 18.50 -11.73 -9.46
C GLN A 600 18.76 -13.14 -10.04
N ARG A 601 18.52 -14.20 -9.26
CA ARG A 601 18.70 -15.59 -9.72
C ARG A 601 17.65 -16.00 -10.75
N SER A 602 16.40 -15.55 -10.65
CA SER A 602 15.37 -15.82 -11.66
C SER A 602 15.64 -15.05 -12.96
N LEU A 603 16.07 -13.79 -12.89
CA LEU A 603 16.49 -12.98 -14.05
C LEU A 603 17.72 -13.57 -14.75
N LEU A 604 18.72 -14.05 -13.99
CA LEU A 604 19.87 -14.75 -14.56
C LEU A 604 19.45 -16.04 -15.27
N LYS A 605 18.59 -16.86 -14.64
CA LYS A 605 18.06 -18.08 -15.26
C LYS A 605 17.26 -17.76 -16.54
N LYS A 606 16.43 -16.71 -16.54
CA LYS A 606 15.66 -16.30 -17.71
C LYS A 606 16.59 -15.89 -18.87
N ARG A 607 17.65 -15.12 -18.59
CA ARG A 607 18.67 -14.74 -19.59
C ARG A 607 19.44 -15.95 -20.13
N GLU A 608 19.73 -16.93 -19.28
CA GLU A 608 20.36 -18.20 -19.67
C GLU A 608 19.44 -19.05 -20.57
N GLU A 609 18.13 -19.06 -20.27
CA GLU A 609 17.10 -19.72 -21.09
C GLU A 609 16.86 -19.01 -22.44
N GLU A 610 16.80 -17.67 -22.46
CA GLU A 610 16.76 -16.85 -23.66
C GLU A 610 17.99 -17.10 -24.55
N ARG A 611 19.20 -17.12 -23.97
CA ARG A 611 20.46 -17.48 -24.64
C ARG A 611 20.41 -18.91 -25.21
N SER A 612 19.93 -19.87 -24.41
CA SER A 612 19.78 -21.27 -24.83
C SER A 612 18.85 -21.40 -26.03
N ASN A 613 17.75 -20.65 -26.05
CA ASN A 613 16.79 -20.65 -27.15
C ASN A 613 17.34 -19.96 -28.41
N GLN A 614 18.07 -18.85 -28.27
CA GLN A 614 18.81 -18.23 -29.38
C GLN A 614 19.84 -19.20 -29.98
N LEU A 615 20.60 -19.93 -29.14
CA LEU A 615 21.58 -20.91 -29.59
C LEU A 615 20.93 -22.10 -30.32
N LYS A 616 19.76 -22.57 -29.87
CA LYS A 616 18.97 -23.59 -30.59
C LYS A 616 18.54 -23.11 -31.98
N ILE A 617 18.01 -21.89 -32.08
CA ILE A 617 17.59 -21.29 -33.35
C ILE A 617 18.79 -21.16 -34.30
N TYR A 618 19.91 -20.64 -33.80
CA TYR A 618 21.15 -20.56 -34.58
C TYR A 618 21.61 -21.93 -35.08
N GLN A 619 21.58 -22.95 -34.21
CA GLN A 619 21.91 -24.33 -34.58
C GLN A 619 20.94 -24.91 -35.63
N THR A 620 19.64 -24.59 -35.59
CA THR A 620 18.69 -25.02 -36.63
C THR A 620 18.94 -24.32 -37.97
N GLU A 621 19.30 -23.03 -37.99
CA GLU A 621 19.65 -22.34 -39.24
C GLU A 621 20.97 -22.85 -39.83
N CYS A 622 22.00 -23.10 -39.00
CA CYS A 622 23.23 -23.75 -39.47
C CYS A 622 22.98 -25.15 -40.06
N ASN A 623 22.06 -25.93 -39.47
CA ASN A 623 21.67 -27.24 -40.01
C ASN A 623 20.92 -27.11 -41.35
N LYS A 624 19.98 -26.16 -41.49
CA LYS A 624 19.30 -25.88 -42.77
C LYS A 624 20.27 -25.43 -43.86
N LEU A 625 21.16 -24.48 -43.56
CA LEU A 625 22.17 -24.00 -44.50
C LEU A 625 23.08 -25.15 -44.96
N LYS A 626 23.48 -26.02 -44.03
CA LYS A 626 24.26 -27.22 -44.35
C LYS A 626 23.48 -28.21 -45.24
N GLN A 627 22.18 -28.39 -45.01
CA GLN A 627 21.32 -29.19 -45.89
C GLN A 627 21.27 -28.57 -47.30
N HIS A 628 20.99 -27.28 -47.42
CA HIS A 628 20.95 -26.59 -48.72
C HIS A 628 22.29 -26.60 -49.47
N LEU A 629 23.43 -26.50 -48.77
CA LEU A 629 24.75 -26.66 -49.37
C LEU A 629 24.96 -28.10 -49.90
N GLU A 630 24.48 -29.12 -49.20
CA GLU A 630 24.55 -30.51 -49.68
C GLU A 630 23.55 -30.77 -50.83
N GLU A 631 22.36 -30.16 -50.82
CA GLU A 631 21.41 -30.18 -51.94
C GLU A 631 22.01 -29.53 -53.19
N LEU A 632 22.63 -28.35 -53.06
CA LEU A 632 23.38 -27.67 -54.13
C LEU A 632 24.55 -28.53 -54.62
N ARG A 633 25.32 -29.15 -53.72
CA ARG A 633 26.43 -30.05 -54.08
C ARG A 633 25.94 -31.27 -54.86
N ASN A 634 24.80 -31.85 -54.49
CA ASN A 634 24.18 -32.97 -55.20
C ASN A 634 23.58 -32.55 -56.56
N LEU A 635 23.04 -31.35 -56.69
CA LEU A 635 22.63 -30.77 -57.98
C LEU A 635 23.85 -30.57 -58.90
N LEU A 636 24.94 -30.00 -58.39
CA LEU A 636 26.17 -29.77 -59.14
C LEU A 636 26.87 -31.09 -59.55
N LEU A 637 26.81 -32.12 -58.69
CA LEU A 637 27.29 -33.46 -59.03
C LEU A 637 26.46 -34.14 -60.15
N LYS A 638 25.13 -33.98 -60.15
CA LYS A 638 24.27 -34.45 -61.27
C LYS A 638 24.59 -33.69 -62.56
N PHE A 639 24.63 -32.37 -62.48
CA PHE A 639 24.91 -31.48 -63.62
C PHE A 639 26.31 -31.69 -64.23
N ALA A 640 27.26 -32.20 -63.44
CA ALA A 640 28.59 -32.62 -63.91
C ALA A 640 28.65 -34.07 -64.45
N GLY A 641 27.56 -34.85 -64.37
CA GLY A 641 27.46 -36.22 -64.89
C GLY A 641 26.64 -36.35 -66.18
N ASP A 642 25.86 -35.33 -66.55
CA ASP A 642 25.04 -35.32 -67.77
C ASP A 642 25.90 -35.06 -69.02
N GLN A 643 26.18 -36.13 -69.79
CA GLN A 643 27.09 -36.12 -70.95
C GLN A 643 26.71 -35.12 -72.05
N GLU A 644 25.43 -34.75 -72.17
CA GLU A 644 25.00 -33.71 -73.10
C GLU A 644 25.49 -32.32 -72.66
N MET A 645 25.42 -32.01 -71.36
CA MET A 645 25.91 -30.73 -70.82
C MET A 645 27.44 -30.70 -70.70
N GLU A 646 28.10 -31.83 -70.48
CA GLU A 646 29.57 -31.96 -70.52
C GLU A 646 30.14 -31.50 -71.89
N SER A 647 29.34 -31.56 -72.96
CA SER A 647 29.71 -30.99 -74.27
C SER A 647 29.70 -29.45 -74.31
N PHE A 648 28.83 -28.78 -73.56
CA PHE A 648 28.69 -27.32 -73.50
C PHE A 648 29.78 -26.65 -72.65
N PHE A 649 30.44 -27.36 -71.74
CA PHE A 649 31.49 -26.84 -70.86
C PHE A 649 32.91 -26.90 -71.46
N LYS A 650 33.04 -27.17 -72.76
CA LYS A 650 34.34 -27.20 -73.49
C LYS A 650 34.92 -25.82 -73.83
N GLU A 651 34.22 -24.73 -73.51
CA GLU A 651 34.79 -23.39 -73.53
C GLU A 651 35.44 -23.09 -72.17
N ASP A 652 36.76 -22.88 -72.16
CA ASP A 652 37.59 -22.72 -70.94
C ASP A 652 36.98 -21.78 -69.89
N GLN A 653 36.38 -20.66 -70.31
CA GLN A 653 35.78 -19.69 -69.39
C GLN A 653 34.67 -20.33 -68.52
N ARG A 654 33.74 -21.07 -69.13
CA ARG A 654 32.65 -21.73 -68.39
C ARG A 654 33.14 -22.90 -67.54
N HIS A 655 34.23 -23.55 -67.92
CA HIS A 655 34.87 -24.57 -67.07
C HIS A 655 35.53 -23.94 -65.83
N ASN A 656 36.21 -22.80 -66.00
CA ASN A 656 36.76 -22.02 -64.89
C ASN A 656 35.66 -21.50 -63.95
N ASP A 657 34.53 -21.04 -64.47
CA ASP A 657 33.37 -20.65 -63.64
C ASP A 657 32.82 -21.84 -62.83
N LEU A 658 32.67 -23.02 -63.44
CA LEU A 658 32.22 -24.23 -62.75
C LEU A 658 33.21 -24.68 -61.66
N MET A 659 34.52 -24.59 -61.93
CA MET A 659 35.57 -24.87 -60.94
C MET A 659 35.53 -23.86 -59.80
N ARG A 660 35.36 -22.56 -60.10
CA ARG A 660 35.28 -21.51 -59.08
C ARG A 660 34.04 -21.62 -58.20
N VAL A 661 32.91 -22.10 -58.73
CA VAL A 661 31.72 -22.43 -57.92
C VAL A 661 31.99 -23.65 -57.02
N LYS A 662 32.77 -24.64 -57.46
CA LYS A 662 33.20 -25.76 -56.61
C LYS A 662 34.16 -25.29 -55.51
N GLU A 663 35.14 -24.44 -55.84
CA GLU A 663 36.05 -23.82 -54.86
C GLU A 663 35.27 -23.03 -53.80
N LEU A 664 34.34 -22.15 -54.21
CA LEU A 664 33.50 -21.38 -53.29
C LEU A 664 32.61 -22.28 -52.40
N LEU A 665 32.07 -23.39 -52.94
CA LEU A 665 31.32 -24.37 -52.14
C LEU A 665 32.22 -25.13 -51.15
N GLU A 666 33.48 -25.42 -51.51
CA GLU A 666 34.44 -26.08 -50.64
C GLU A 666 34.99 -25.11 -49.56
N GLU A 667 35.17 -23.83 -49.88
CA GLU A 667 35.43 -22.75 -48.90
C GLU A 667 34.25 -22.62 -47.92
N LEU A 668 33.01 -22.48 -48.42
CA LEU A 668 31.80 -22.40 -47.60
C LEU A 668 31.59 -23.64 -46.72
N GLN A 669 31.89 -24.85 -47.22
CA GLN A 669 31.83 -26.08 -46.45
C GLN A 669 32.93 -26.16 -45.37
N ASN A 670 34.03 -25.41 -45.53
CA ASN A 670 35.11 -25.30 -44.55
C ASN A 670 34.98 -24.12 -43.58
N CYS A 671 34.07 -23.16 -43.81
CA CYS A 671 33.80 -22.06 -42.89
C CYS A 671 33.50 -22.54 -41.45
N SER A 672 34.04 -21.80 -40.47
CA SER A 672 34.00 -22.12 -39.04
C SER A 672 32.59 -22.29 -38.44
N LEU A 673 31.56 -21.76 -39.12
CA LEU A 673 30.16 -21.83 -38.71
C LEU A 673 29.46 -23.15 -39.13
N ILE A 674 30.06 -23.92 -40.05
CA ILE A 674 29.43 -25.09 -40.70
C ILE A 674 30.25 -26.38 -40.48
N ASN A 675 31.58 -26.27 -40.41
CA ASN A 675 32.46 -27.44 -40.28
C ASN A 675 32.56 -27.92 -38.80
N PRO A 676 32.11 -29.15 -38.47
CA PRO A 676 32.03 -29.65 -37.09
C PRO A 676 33.39 -29.93 -36.43
N LYS A 677 34.51 -29.63 -37.09
CA LYS A 677 35.84 -29.61 -36.48
C LYS A 677 36.07 -28.36 -35.61
N PHE A 678 35.41 -27.23 -35.89
CA PHE A 678 35.53 -25.99 -35.12
C PHE A 678 34.57 -25.89 -33.92
N LYS A 679 34.30 -27.02 -33.25
CA LYS A 679 33.43 -27.13 -32.06
C LYS A 679 33.88 -26.32 -30.83
N HIS A 680 35.02 -25.63 -30.92
CA HIS A 680 35.58 -24.77 -29.87
C HIS A 680 35.57 -23.27 -30.24
N LEU A 681 34.63 -22.81 -31.07
CA LEU A 681 34.09 -21.46 -30.82
C LEU A 681 33.37 -21.52 -29.47
N ASP A 682 34.03 -21.04 -28.42
CA ASP A 682 33.54 -21.09 -27.05
C ASP A 682 32.44 -20.03 -26.83
N LEU A 683 31.25 -20.34 -27.37
CA LEU A 683 30.06 -19.50 -27.40
C LEU A 683 29.54 -19.09 -26.01
N ASN A 684 30.18 -19.54 -24.93
CA ASN A 684 30.00 -19.04 -23.57
C ASN A 684 30.42 -17.55 -23.42
N ILE A 685 31.32 -17.03 -24.28
CA ILE A 685 31.82 -15.65 -24.19
C ILE A 685 30.86 -14.61 -24.82
N PHE A 686 29.89 -15.04 -25.65
CA PHE A 686 29.02 -14.11 -26.38
C PHE A 686 28.07 -13.32 -25.45
N TYR A 687 28.30 -12.01 -25.25
CA TYR A 687 27.40 -11.14 -24.49
C TYR A 687 26.58 -10.27 -25.44
N PRO A 688 25.23 -10.40 -25.48
CA PRO A 688 24.40 -9.53 -26.31
C PRO A 688 24.33 -8.12 -25.69
N CYS A 689 25.12 -7.20 -26.25
CA CYS A 689 25.04 -5.78 -25.91
C CYS A 689 23.82 -5.15 -26.59
N SER A 690 22.93 -4.53 -25.80
CA SER A 690 21.67 -3.95 -26.25
C SER A 690 21.81 -2.65 -27.05
N CYS A 691 23.03 -2.25 -27.45
CA CYS A 691 23.32 -0.94 -28.05
C CYS A 691 24.13 -1.01 -29.36
N CYS A 692 24.51 -2.20 -29.85
CA CYS A 692 25.25 -2.35 -31.11
C CYS A 692 24.50 -3.22 -32.12
N SER A 693 24.18 -2.65 -33.28
CA SER A 693 23.41 -3.27 -34.34
C SER A 693 24.26 -4.24 -35.18
N GLY A 694 24.37 -5.49 -34.73
CA GLY A 694 24.66 -6.65 -35.58
C GLY A 694 26.03 -6.74 -36.27
N GLN A 695 26.97 -5.82 -36.01
CA GLN A 695 28.34 -5.98 -36.49
C GLN A 695 29.05 -7.06 -35.66
N VAL A 696 29.35 -8.18 -36.33
CA VAL A 696 30.28 -9.19 -35.82
C VAL A 696 31.65 -8.53 -35.66
N ILE A 697 32.23 -8.66 -34.47
CA ILE A 697 33.62 -8.28 -34.23
C ILE A 697 34.47 -9.49 -34.61
N ASP A 698 35.24 -9.36 -35.70
CA ASP A 698 36.28 -10.33 -36.04
C ASP A 698 37.40 -10.29 -34.97
N ILE A 699 37.87 -11.48 -34.57
CA ILE A 699 38.98 -11.72 -33.63
C ILE A 699 39.86 -12.83 -34.20
#